data_AF-A0A954PD64-F1
#
_entry.id   AF-A0A954PD64-F1
#
_cell.length_a   1.000
_cell.length_b   1.000
_cell.length_c   1.000
_cell.angle_alpha   90.00
_cell.angle_beta   90.00
_cell.angle_gamma   90.00
#
_symmetry.space_group_name_H-M   'P 1'
#
loop_
_entity.id
_entity.type
_entity.pdbx_description
1 polymer ?
#
loop_
_entity_poly.entity_id
_entity_poly.type
_entity_poly.pdbx_seq_one_letter_code
_entity_poly.pdbx_strand_id
1 'polypeptide(L)'
;TTFLFVMALTCLFLRLRGFSRFTVLAIVLGLLGPVVSACYANWLSADLSRSFASAQSFEPIRVLQATWLAGLTVGLFVRVRAEQHSQRLSIMGQFAWLFLAACVVVLALVGVLRDPNPWWPWTQLSSVALLAAISGVVSGQAWRGHLAAVAAAAGLSTWLLQPGSKQLPEQFWVILWGPVWVALVSLACRLAGRTLSSIERPSPQSHPSPEGHANSSRLPALTVDQTVSLHVPIVSLAFSCLWLFVQFDPLSGPNSFTFWIVALSITSLILAVTRLWDVRPGKRGLSLYLSLLATAAVLCNSLSSLGEMPKLHSLLFWMASLLAAMAILAALLRELIRESSRLGPALKLGALIGQPQQYLPAIPWMLTTHTVFAILALVPCVVLVLLIDDRTMRVAATSLPLLGSLTILPLAVDRSRSFPRYASLLLISVTLVLLWWADLPQAWLIANMAESWIYWQRVFVAAVTLSLAYVLLASCRKQDVWERPLMIFGWNALLAACGCGTILVLGQLSGVWAGAVEQASLATKLSTIAAWFAIAARLLQFAARPTSTDQRALVLFRKSAVYVAELAMAGMSVAIHGAFPELFSSMLAQWWPLVMFAIAFASAGLGQWLHSVRQSIVADPLSQSSLLLPLIPLLGVWWYAPENVQFIWSGWDRYSLLLLIAAGVYGLHGYLRESIGLRMMAGAMILGSFWSLLHSRPDLRFLEHPQFWLLPPAIASLVFVEVNRKRLQENAVFAVRYVAILVAYLSSTAEVFLKAFEGQLWQPLLLLVLSLCGFAAGILLRVRAFLFCGTAFTFVALLGMVWHAQQAIGQVWPWWVFGIATGIGLIGLLGYFEKNRAGVQAYIQRVKSWDS
;
A
#
# COMPACT_ATOMS: atom_id res chain seq x y z
N THR A 1 -80.92 8.40 -35.77
CA THR A 1 -81.91 7.30 -35.69
C THR A 1 -81.39 6.01 -36.30
N THR A 2 -80.87 6.00 -37.53
CA THR A 2 -80.28 4.82 -38.20
C THR A 2 -79.13 4.17 -37.43
N PHE A 3 -78.27 4.97 -36.81
CA PHE A 3 -77.16 4.45 -36.00
C PHE A 3 -77.62 3.79 -34.70
N LEU A 4 -78.56 4.41 -33.96
CA LEU A 4 -79.17 3.80 -32.76
C LEU A 4 -79.85 2.46 -33.09
N PHE A 5 -80.42 2.34 -34.30
CA PHE A 5 -80.98 1.09 -34.81
C PHE A 5 -79.91 0.03 -35.08
N VAL A 6 -78.80 0.38 -35.77
CA VAL A 6 -77.66 -0.54 -35.99
C VAL A 6 -77.01 -0.93 -34.65
N MET A 7 -76.91 -0.01 -33.71
CA MET A 7 -76.35 -0.25 -32.38
C MET A 7 -77.24 -1.18 -31.56
N ALA A 8 -78.57 -1.00 -31.61
CA ALA A 8 -79.54 -1.91 -31.02
C ALA A 8 -79.49 -3.30 -31.66
N LEU A 9 -79.35 -3.39 -32.99
CA LEU A 9 -79.24 -4.65 -33.72
C LEU A 9 -77.93 -5.39 -33.38
N THR A 10 -76.82 -4.66 -33.27
CA THR A 10 -75.50 -5.21 -32.90
C THR A 10 -75.50 -5.67 -31.44
N CYS A 11 -76.13 -4.91 -30.54
CA CYS A 11 -76.39 -5.31 -29.16
C CYS A 11 -77.21 -6.60 -29.05
N LEU A 12 -78.29 -6.69 -29.83
CA LEU A 12 -79.18 -7.85 -29.86
C LEU A 12 -78.45 -9.09 -30.40
N PHE A 13 -77.70 -8.94 -31.50
CA PHE A 13 -76.97 -10.02 -32.15
C PHE A 13 -75.82 -10.56 -31.30
N LEU A 14 -75.06 -9.68 -30.63
CA LEU A 14 -73.99 -10.09 -29.72
C LEU A 14 -74.55 -10.79 -28.47
N ARG A 15 -75.69 -10.34 -27.93
CA ARG A 15 -76.37 -10.95 -26.78
C ARG A 15 -76.89 -12.37 -27.10
N LEU A 16 -77.31 -12.61 -28.34
CA LEU A 16 -77.78 -13.92 -28.82
C LEU A 16 -76.64 -14.96 -28.97
N ARG A 17 -75.39 -14.54 -29.21
CA ARG A 17 -74.23 -15.44 -29.34
C ARG A 17 -73.51 -15.76 -28.02
N GLY A 18 -74.14 -15.49 -26.89
CA GLY A 18 -73.55 -15.77 -25.58
C GLY A 18 -72.35 -14.88 -25.23
N PHE A 19 -72.16 -13.75 -25.93
CA PHE A 19 -71.17 -12.78 -25.52
C PHE A 19 -71.57 -12.18 -24.18
N SER A 20 -70.60 -12.04 -23.29
CA SER A 20 -70.84 -11.37 -22.02
C SER A 20 -71.31 -9.94 -22.27
N ARG A 21 -72.21 -9.43 -21.41
CA ARG A 21 -72.76 -8.06 -21.48
C ARG A 21 -71.66 -6.99 -21.65
N PHE A 22 -70.43 -7.33 -21.24
CA PHE A 22 -69.21 -6.57 -21.43
C PHE A 22 -68.77 -6.39 -22.88
N THR A 23 -68.67 -7.46 -23.66
CA THR A 23 -68.18 -7.39 -25.06
C THR A 23 -69.14 -6.55 -25.90
N VAL A 24 -70.43 -6.63 -25.59
CA VAL A 24 -71.48 -5.79 -26.16
C VAL A 24 -71.22 -4.31 -25.88
N LEU A 25 -71.03 -3.95 -24.60
CA LEU A 25 -70.85 -2.56 -24.18
C LEU A 25 -69.56 -1.93 -24.72
N ALA A 26 -68.45 -2.68 -24.74
CA ALA A 26 -67.18 -2.21 -25.28
C ALA A 26 -67.23 -1.96 -26.80
N ILE A 27 -67.87 -2.86 -27.55
CA ILE A 27 -68.07 -2.70 -28.99
C ILE A 27 -68.98 -1.50 -29.28
N VAL A 28 -70.05 -1.33 -28.49
CA VAL A 28 -70.97 -0.19 -28.58
C VAL A 28 -70.25 1.13 -28.38
N LEU A 29 -69.46 1.28 -27.31
CA LEU A 29 -68.73 2.51 -27.01
C LEU A 29 -67.62 2.79 -28.03
N GLY A 30 -66.96 1.74 -28.54
CA GLY A 30 -65.97 1.85 -29.62
C GLY A 30 -66.59 2.37 -30.93
N LEU A 31 -67.79 1.91 -31.27
CA LEU A 31 -68.52 2.34 -32.47
C LEU A 31 -69.19 3.71 -32.33
N LEU A 32 -69.56 4.12 -31.11
CA LEU A 32 -70.23 5.41 -30.85
C LEU A 32 -69.32 6.62 -31.12
N GLY A 33 -68.03 6.47 -30.79
CA GLY A 33 -67.05 7.56 -30.91
C GLY A 33 -66.95 8.17 -32.31
N PRO A 34 -66.72 7.38 -33.38
CA PRO A 34 -66.63 7.91 -34.74
C PRO A 34 -67.89 8.63 -35.20
N VAL A 35 -69.05 8.20 -34.70
CA VAL A 35 -70.36 8.81 -35.03
C VAL A 35 -70.59 10.11 -34.29
N VAL A 36 -70.21 10.21 -33.01
CA VAL A 36 -70.23 11.49 -32.29
C VAL A 36 -69.29 12.49 -32.94
N SER A 37 -68.07 12.07 -33.33
CA SER A 37 -67.12 12.92 -34.06
C SER A 37 -67.64 13.35 -35.43
N ALA A 38 -68.32 12.47 -36.17
CA ALA A 38 -68.94 12.78 -37.46
C ALA A 38 -70.16 13.70 -37.32
N CYS A 39 -70.98 13.51 -36.28
CA CYS A 39 -72.10 14.38 -35.96
C CYS A 39 -71.63 15.79 -35.53
N TYR A 40 -70.52 15.89 -34.80
CA TYR A 40 -69.91 17.17 -34.42
C TYR A 40 -69.31 17.90 -35.65
N ALA A 41 -68.68 17.16 -36.57
CA ALA A 41 -68.19 17.70 -37.83
C ALA A 41 -69.31 18.23 -38.74
N ASN A 42 -70.45 17.53 -38.80
CA ASN A 42 -71.66 17.99 -39.50
C ASN A 42 -72.38 19.16 -38.81
N TRP A 43 -72.19 19.33 -37.50
CA TRP A 43 -72.76 20.46 -36.74
C TRP A 43 -71.98 21.75 -37.00
N LEU A 44 -70.65 21.68 -37.14
CA LEU A 44 -69.78 22.80 -37.53
C LEU A 44 -69.93 23.23 -38.99
N SER A 45 -70.36 22.34 -39.89
CA SER A 45 -70.63 22.69 -41.30
C SER A 45 -71.87 23.55 -41.51
N ALA A 46 -72.63 23.89 -40.46
CA ALA A 46 -73.81 24.74 -40.59
C ALA A 46 -73.48 26.25 -40.62
N ASP A 47 -72.27 26.69 -40.25
CA ASP A 47 -71.88 28.12 -40.27
C ASP A 47 -70.36 28.32 -40.58
N LEU A 48 -70.02 28.07 -41.85
CA LEU A 48 -68.71 27.62 -42.32
C LEU A 48 -67.62 28.70 -42.50
N SER A 49 -67.94 30.01 -42.46
CA SER A 49 -66.96 31.06 -42.78
C SER A 49 -66.40 31.83 -41.57
N ARG A 50 -67.12 31.90 -40.44
CA ARG A 50 -66.66 32.57 -39.22
C ARG A 50 -66.10 31.62 -38.16
N SER A 51 -66.59 30.38 -38.13
CA SER A 51 -66.21 29.38 -37.13
C SER A 51 -64.87 28.69 -37.44
N PHE A 52 -64.42 28.69 -38.70
CA PHE A 52 -63.13 28.10 -39.10
C PHE A 52 -61.90 28.87 -38.61
N ALA A 53 -62.08 30.14 -38.24
CA ALA A 53 -61.02 30.93 -37.61
C ALA A 53 -60.95 30.75 -36.08
N SER A 54 -61.98 30.19 -35.43
CA SER A 54 -62.07 30.08 -33.96
C SER A 54 -62.20 28.65 -33.42
N ALA A 55 -62.75 27.70 -34.18
CA ALA A 55 -62.78 26.28 -33.81
C ALA A 55 -61.41 25.66 -34.14
N GLN A 56 -60.56 25.52 -33.13
CA GLN A 56 -59.28 24.81 -33.25
C GLN A 56 -59.55 23.42 -33.86
N SER A 57 -58.90 23.11 -34.98
CA SER A 57 -59.14 21.99 -35.90
C SER A 57 -59.07 20.55 -35.32
N PHE A 58 -59.02 20.39 -34.00
CA PHE A 58 -58.81 19.12 -33.30
C PHE A 58 -59.95 18.69 -32.36
N GLU A 59 -60.99 19.49 -32.13
CA GLU A 59 -62.08 19.14 -31.18
C GLU A 59 -62.78 17.78 -31.43
N PRO A 60 -63.14 17.39 -32.66
CA PRO A 60 -63.85 16.12 -32.89
C PRO A 60 -63.00 14.89 -32.51
N ILE A 61 -61.70 14.94 -32.80
CA ILE A 61 -60.73 13.90 -32.44
C ILE A 61 -60.60 13.78 -30.92
N ARG A 62 -60.60 14.91 -30.20
CA ARG A 62 -60.53 14.94 -28.74
C ARG A 62 -61.77 14.28 -28.10
N VAL A 63 -62.97 14.53 -28.62
CA VAL A 63 -64.23 13.91 -28.15
C VAL A 63 -64.26 12.40 -28.42
N LEU A 64 -63.80 11.97 -29.59
CA LEU A 64 -63.62 10.55 -29.95
C LEU A 64 -62.71 9.83 -28.94
N GLN A 65 -61.57 10.43 -28.62
CA GLN A 65 -60.61 9.84 -27.68
C GLN A 65 -61.14 9.79 -26.24
N ALA A 66 -61.87 10.82 -25.80
CA ALA A 66 -62.51 10.83 -24.48
C ALA A 66 -63.58 9.72 -24.33
N THR A 67 -64.40 9.51 -25.36
CA THR A 67 -65.40 8.43 -25.37
C THR A 67 -64.76 7.04 -25.36
N TRP A 68 -63.66 6.83 -26.09
CA TRP A 68 -62.91 5.58 -26.06
C TRP A 68 -62.20 5.33 -24.72
N LEU A 69 -61.67 6.37 -24.07
CA LEU A 69 -61.13 6.28 -22.70
C LEU A 69 -62.20 5.86 -21.69
N ALA A 70 -63.42 6.41 -21.80
CA ALA A 70 -64.56 5.97 -20.98
C ALA A 70 -64.94 4.50 -21.25
N GLY A 71 -64.82 4.04 -22.49
CA GLY A 71 -64.94 2.62 -22.84
C GLY A 71 -63.89 1.73 -22.13
N LEU A 72 -62.63 2.18 -22.08
CA LEU A 72 -61.55 1.46 -21.42
C LEU A 72 -61.71 1.41 -19.89
N THR A 73 -62.21 2.48 -19.25
CA THR A 73 -62.45 2.54 -17.79
C THR A 73 -63.56 1.57 -17.37
N VAL A 74 -64.69 1.57 -18.08
CA VAL A 74 -65.77 0.59 -17.88
C VAL A 74 -65.25 -0.83 -18.14
N GLY A 75 -64.43 -0.95 -19.21
CA GLY A 75 -63.56 -2.06 -19.53
C GLY A 75 -62.91 -2.73 -18.30
N LEU A 76 -62.16 -1.90 -17.58
CA LEU A 76 -61.39 -2.26 -16.40
C LEU A 76 -62.27 -2.61 -15.21
N PHE A 77 -63.34 -1.85 -14.94
CA PHE A 77 -64.22 -2.08 -13.79
C PHE A 77 -64.89 -3.45 -13.86
N VAL A 78 -65.39 -3.84 -15.04
CA VAL A 78 -65.99 -5.16 -15.25
C VAL A 78 -64.96 -6.27 -15.06
N ARG A 79 -63.70 -6.03 -15.46
CA ARG A 79 -62.63 -6.99 -15.25
C ARG A 79 -62.32 -7.21 -13.77
N VAL A 80 -62.15 -6.14 -13.01
CA VAL A 80 -61.93 -6.21 -11.54
C VAL A 80 -63.02 -7.06 -10.89
N ARG A 81 -64.28 -6.83 -11.26
CA ARG A 81 -65.42 -7.57 -10.75
C ARG A 81 -65.45 -9.04 -11.19
N ALA A 82 -65.11 -9.33 -12.44
CA ALA A 82 -65.06 -10.70 -12.95
C ALA A 82 -63.99 -11.53 -12.21
N GLU A 83 -62.83 -10.92 -11.96
CA GLU A 83 -61.71 -11.56 -11.27
C GLU A 83 -62.00 -11.79 -9.78
N GLN A 84 -62.70 -10.86 -9.11
CA GLN A 84 -63.26 -11.08 -7.76
C GLN A 84 -64.20 -12.30 -7.68
N HIS A 85 -64.96 -12.58 -8.75
CA HIS A 85 -65.85 -13.74 -8.83
C HIS A 85 -65.18 -14.99 -9.44
N SER A 86 -63.85 -15.00 -9.60
CA SER A 86 -63.09 -16.10 -10.23
C SER A 86 -63.54 -16.44 -11.66
N GLN A 87 -64.26 -15.53 -12.33
CA GLN A 87 -64.70 -15.71 -13.70
C GLN A 87 -63.63 -15.20 -14.67
N ARG A 88 -63.06 -16.09 -15.48
CA ARG A 88 -62.15 -15.68 -16.55
C ARG A 88 -62.92 -14.95 -17.64
N LEU A 89 -62.50 -13.72 -17.96
CA LEU A 89 -62.96 -13.01 -19.15
C LEU A 89 -62.70 -13.81 -20.42
N SER A 90 -63.66 -13.76 -21.34
CA SER A 90 -63.51 -14.37 -22.68
C SER A 90 -62.31 -13.77 -23.42
N ILE A 91 -61.63 -14.59 -24.22
CA ILE A 91 -60.47 -14.18 -25.04
C ILE A 91 -60.83 -12.98 -25.92
N MET A 92 -62.04 -12.98 -26.52
CA MET A 92 -62.52 -11.85 -27.31
C MET A 92 -62.67 -10.56 -26.50
N GLY A 93 -63.12 -10.61 -25.25
CA GLY A 93 -63.19 -9.42 -24.39
C GLY A 93 -61.81 -8.83 -24.11
N GLN A 94 -60.79 -9.68 -23.93
CA GLN A 94 -59.40 -9.21 -23.76
C GLN A 94 -58.84 -8.58 -25.03
N PHE A 95 -59.11 -9.20 -26.20
CA PHE A 95 -58.66 -8.68 -27.49
C PHE A 95 -59.30 -7.33 -27.80
N ALA A 96 -60.62 -7.19 -27.60
CA ALA A 96 -61.35 -5.94 -27.83
C ALA A 96 -60.80 -4.78 -26.96
N TRP A 97 -60.52 -5.05 -25.68
CA TRP A 97 -59.95 -4.03 -24.79
C TRP A 97 -58.54 -3.60 -25.22
N LEU A 98 -57.70 -4.56 -25.62
CA LEU A 98 -56.34 -4.29 -26.11
C LEU A 98 -56.34 -3.53 -27.44
N PHE A 99 -57.23 -3.91 -28.36
CA PHE A 99 -57.40 -3.23 -29.64
C PHE A 99 -57.83 -1.78 -29.43
N LEU A 100 -58.84 -1.54 -28.59
CA LEU A 100 -59.30 -0.19 -28.26
C LEU A 100 -58.17 0.64 -27.62
N ALA A 101 -57.40 0.07 -26.68
CA ALA A 101 -56.25 0.73 -26.09
C ALA A 101 -55.17 1.09 -27.13
N ALA A 102 -54.86 0.17 -28.06
CA ALA A 102 -53.91 0.41 -29.14
C ALA A 102 -54.39 1.53 -30.08
N CYS A 103 -55.68 1.55 -30.44
CA CYS A 103 -56.26 2.62 -31.26
C CYS A 103 -56.16 3.99 -30.57
N VAL A 104 -56.44 4.07 -29.26
CA VAL A 104 -56.27 5.32 -28.50
C VAL A 104 -54.81 5.77 -28.50
N VAL A 105 -53.86 4.86 -28.28
CA VAL A 105 -52.41 5.19 -28.31
C VAL A 105 -51.97 5.70 -29.68
N VAL A 106 -52.37 5.03 -30.77
CA VAL A 106 -52.02 5.44 -32.14
C VAL A 106 -52.60 6.82 -32.46
N LEU A 107 -53.89 7.05 -32.15
CA LEU A 107 -54.49 8.37 -32.37
C LEU A 107 -53.85 9.46 -31.52
N ALA A 108 -53.50 9.15 -30.26
CA ALA A 108 -52.81 10.11 -29.42
C ALA A 108 -51.43 10.45 -29.99
N LEU A 109 -50.65 9.45 -30.47
CA LEU A 109 -49.36 9.66 -31.17
C LEU A 109 -49.50 10.49 -32.44
N VAL A 110 -50.56 10.29 -33.23
CA VAL A 110 -50.86 11.14 -34.40
C VAL A 110 -51.19 12.57 -33.94
N GLY A 111 -51.90 12.72 -32.82
CA GLY A 111 -52.19 14.00 -32.18
C GLY A 111 -50.93 14.77 -31.79
N VAL A 112 -49.86 14.09 -31.38
CA VAL A 112 -48.55 14.73 -31.07
C VAL A 112 -48.01 15.51 -32.26
N LEU A 113 -48.11 14.92 -33.45
CA LEU A 113 -47.51 15.46 -34.67
C LEU A 113 -48.36 16.57 -35.28
N ARG A 114 -49.64 16.66 -34.92
CA ARG A 114 -50.61 17.49 -35.63
C ARG A 114 -51.36 18.47 -34.72
N ASP A 115 -51.68 18.12 -33.48
CA ASP A 115 -52.44 18.96 -32.56
C ASP A 115 -51.55 20.09 -32.03
N PRO A 116 -51.93 21.37 -32.21
CA PRO A 116 -51.18 22.50 -31.67
C PRO A 116 -51.17 22.52 -30.14
N ASN A 117 -52.07 21.79 -29.47
CA ASN A 117 -52.11 21.68 -28.03
C ASN A 117 -51.60 20.31 -27.52
N PRO A 118 -50.35 20.22 -27.04
CA PRO A 118 -49.73 18.97 -26.62
C PRO A 118 -50.32 18.39 -25.32
N TRP A 119 -51.14 19.15 -24.58
CA TRP A 119 -51.80 18.66 -23.36
C TRP A 119 -52.77 17.51 -23.64
N TRP A 120 -53.40 17.49 -24.82
CA TRP A 120 -54.37 16.46 -25.18
C TRP A 120 -53.72 15.09 -25.44
N PRO A 121 -52.72 14.96 -26.34
CA PRO A 121 -51.97 13.72 -26.50
C PRO A 121 -51.37 13.21 -25.17
N TRP A 122 -50.83 14.12 -24.35
CA TRP A 122 -50.25 13.78 -23.05
C TRP A 122 -51.28 13.19 -22.07
N THR A 123 -52.41 13.85 -21.88
CA THR A 123 -53.49 13.36 -20.98
C THR A 123 -54.03 12.01 -21.44
N GLN A 124 -54.15 11.80 -22.75
CA GLN A 124 -54.66 10.56 -23.33
C GLN A 124 -53.70 9.39 -23.13
N LEU A 125 -52.43 9.56 -23.50
CA LEU A 125 -51.41 8.54 -23.32
C LEU A 125 -51.21 8.19 -21.83
N SER A 126 -51.24 9.21 -20.96
CA SER A 126 -51.16 9.02 -19.51
C SER A 126 -52.37 8.26 -18.96
N SER A 127 -53.58 8.56 -19.45
CA SER A 127 -54.81 7.87 -19.03
C SER A 127 -54.83 6.41 -19.49
N VAL A 128 -54.43 6.13 -20.74
CA VAL A 128 -54.31 4.74 -21.23
C VAL A 128 -53.25 3.98 -20.44
N ALA A 129 -52.11 4.60 -20.15
CA ALA A 129 -51.07 4.00 -19.32
C ALA A 129 -51.59 3.63 -17.93
N LEU A 130 -52.32 4.54 -17.26
CA LEU A 130 -52.92 4.27 -15.95
C LEU A 130 -53.87 3.07 -16.00
N LEU A 131 -54.76 3.04 -16.99
CA LEU A 131 -55.73 1.96 -17.16
C LEU A 131 -55.06 0.62 -17.48
N ALA A 132 -54.02 0.62 -18.31
CA ALA A 132 -53.22 -0.56 -18.62
C ALA A 132 -52.42 -1.07 -17.42
N ALA A 133 -51.90 -0.17 -16.57
CA ALA A 133 -51.20 -0.52 -15.34
C ALA A 133 -52.14 -1.22 -14.34
N ILE A 134 -53.32 -0.66 -14.09
CA ILE A 134 -54.32 -1.24 -13.18
C ILE A 134 -54.82 -2.58 -13.76
N SER A 135 -55.11 -2.63 -15.07
CA SER A 135 -55.50 -3.86 -15.78
C SER A 135 -54.44 -4.96 -15.64
N GLY A 136 -53.15 -4.59 -15.74
CA GLY A 136 -52.02 -5.51 -15.55
C GLY A 136 -51.92 -6.07 -14.14
N VAL A 137 -52.12 -5.24 -13.11
CA VAL A 137 -52.13 -5.68 -11.70
C VAL A 137 -53.28 -6.64 -11.44
N VAL A 138 -54.48 -6.25 -11.85
CA VAL A 138 -55.72 -7.00 -11.65
C VAL A 138 -55.59 -8.37 -12.31
N SER A 139 -55.16 -8.40 -13.58
CA SER A 139 -54.99 -9.63 -14.37
C SER A 139 -53.80 -10.53 -14.02
N GLY A 140 -52.88 -10.06 -13.18
CA GLY A 140 -51.59 -10.70 -12.95
C GLY A 140 -50.65 -10.75 -14.17
N GLN A 141 -50.95 -10.05 -15.27
CA GLN A 141 -50.16 -10.08 -16.52
C GLN A 141 -49.12 -8.94 -16.55
N ALA A 142 -47.85 -9.27 -16.28
CA ALA A 142 -46.77 -8.27 -16.19
C ALA A 142 -46.55 -7.44 -17.47
N TRP A 143 -46.72 -8.03 -18.67
CA TRP A 143 -46.49 -7.36 -19.95
C TRP A 143 -47.38 -6.13 -20.17
N ARG A 144 -48.60 -6.12 -19.61
CA ARG A 144 -49.54 -5.00 -19.74
C ARG A 144 -49.04 -3.74 -19.04
N GLY A 145 -48.43 -3.89 -17.87
CA GLY A 145 -47.85 -2.73 -17.21
C GLY A 145 -46.54 -2.28 -17.89
N HIS A 146 -45.82 -3.15 -18.62
CA HIS A 146 -44.63 -2.72 -19.38
C HIS A 146 -45.07 -1.84 -20.55
N LEU A 147 -46.14 -2.22 -21.24
CA LEU A 147 -46.78 -1.37 -22.24
C LEU A 147 -47.31 -0.06 -21.64
N ALA A 148 -47.89 -0.11 -20.43
CA ALA A 148 -48.29 1.10 -19.72
C ALA A 148 -47.10 2.04 -19.45
N ALA A 149 -45.95 1.50 -19.02
CA ALA A 149 -44.74 2.30 -18.78
C ALA A 149 -44.23 2.96 -20.06
N VAL A 150 -44.25 2.24 -21.19
CA VAL A 150 -43.88 2.78 -22.51
C VAL A 150 -44.87 3.85 -22.97
N ALA A 151 -46.18 3.63 -22.81
CA ALA A 151 -47.20 4.61 -23.16
C ALA A 151 -47.10 5.88 -22.30
N ALA A 152 -46.79 5.75 -21.01
CA ALA A 152 -46.56 6.90 -20.12
C ALA A 152 -45.29 7.68 -20.51
N ALA A 153 -44.20 6.99 -20.84
CA ALA A 153 -42.97 7.60 -21.34
C ALA A 153 -43.22 8.34 -22.66
N ALA A 154 -43.96 7.71 -23.59
CA ALA A 154 -44.39 8.33 -24.83
C ALA A 154 -45.20 9.58 -24.54
N GLY A 155 -46.23 9.54 -23.69
CA GLY A 155 -47.02 10.71 -23.33
C GLY A 155 -46.19 11.88 -22.79
N LEU A 156 -45.23 11.62 -21.91
CA LEU A 156 -44.33 12.67 -21.41
C LEU A 156 -43.41 13.22 -22.51
N SER A 157 -42.91 12.37 -23.41
CA SER A 157 -42.08 12.83 -24.55
C SER A 157 -42.82 13.82 -25.46
N THR A 158 -44.14 13.68 -25.59
CA THR A 158 -44.95 14.51 -26.50
C THR A 158 -45.17 15.91 -25.96
N TRP A 159 -45.20 16.05 -24.63
CA TRP A 159 -45.23 17.36 -23.99
C TRP A 159 -43.92 18.12 -24.18
N LEU A 160 -42.80 17.40 -24.28
CA LEU A 160 -41.44 17.95 -24.37
C LEU A 160 -41.02 18.28 -25.80
N LEU A 161 -41.56 17.61 -26.81
CA LEU A 161 -41.27 17.85 -28.24
C LEU A 161 -41.87 19.17 -28.78
N GLN A 162 -42.25 20.12 -27.92
CA GLN A 162 -42.75 21.41 -28.38
C GLN A 162 -41.69 22.14 -29.22
N PRO A 163 -42.04 22.56 -30.46
CA PRO A 163 -41.11 23.24 -31.36
C PRO A 163 -40.66 24.57 -30.72
N GLY A 164 -39.39 24.63 -30.33
CA GLY A 164 -38.78 25.78 -29.64
C GLY A 164 -37.96 25.41 -28.42
N SER A 165 -38.14 24.22 -27.84
CA SER A 165 -37.36 23.75 -26.71
C SER A 165 -35.99 23.20 -27.17
N LYS A 166 -34.93 24.02 -27.09
CA LYS A 166 -33.55 23.64 -27.48
C LYS A 166 -32.85 22.67 -26.51
N GLN A 167 -33.57 22.01 -25.59
CA GLN A 167 -33.00 21.33 -24.42
C GLN A 167 -33.26 19.82 -24.43
N LEU A 168 -32.83 19.15 -25.50
CA LEU A 168 -32.90 17.69 -25.64
C LEU A 168 -32.42 16.88 -24.40
N PRO A 169 -31.36 17.26 -23.66
CA PRO A 169 -30.86 16.44 -22.55
C PRO A 169 -31.76 16.44 -21.31
N GLU A 170 -32.31 17.60 -20.93
CA GLU A 170 -33.19 17.75 -19.76
C GLU A 170 -34.52 17.02 -19.99
N GLN A 171 -34.98 16.98 -21.24
CA GLN A 171 -36.20 16.28 -21.64
C GLN A 171 -36.12 14.77 -21.39
N PHE A 172 -34.94 14.14 -21.51
CA PHE A 172 -34.79 12.71 -21.22
C PHE A 172 -35.15 12.35 -19.76
N TRP A 173 -34.83 13.21 -18.81
CA TRP A 173 -35.17 12.98 -17.40
C TRP A 173 -36.68 13.02 -17.15
N VAL A 174 -37.39 13.91 -17.85
CA VAL A 174 -38.84 14.03 -17.72
C VAL A 174 -39.55 12.81 -18.30
N ILE A 175 -39.02 12.21 -19.38
CA ILE A 175 -39.55 10.98 -19.97
C ILE A 175 -39.53 9.81 -18.97
N LEU A 176 -38.53 9.74 -18.09
CA LEU A 176 -38.40 8.68 -17.09
C LEU A 176 -39.48 8.72 -15.99
N TRP A 177 -40.17 9.85 -15.79
CA TRP A 177 -41.28 9.93 -14.84
C TRP A 177 -42.44 9.01 -15.21
N GLY A 178 -42.69 8.78 -16.49
CA GLY A 178 -43.80 7.95 -16.97
C GLY A 178 -43.73 6.52 -16.43
N PRO A 179 -42.62 5.79 -16.67
CA PRO A 179 -42.37 4.47 -16.10
C PRO A 179 -42.44 4.44 -14.56
N VAL A 180 -41.88 5.45 -13.88
CA VAL A 180 -41.89 5.52 -12.40
C VAL A 180 -43.32 5.65 -11.85
N TRP A 181 -44.14 6.52 -12.45
CA TRP A 181 -45.55 6.66 -12.07
C TRP A 181 -46.34 5.36 -12.25
N VAL A 182 -46.16 4.69 -13.39
CA VAL A 182 -46.81 3.40 -13.66
C VAL A 182 -46.38 2.34 -12.63
N ALA A 183 -45.10 2.32 -12.25
CA ALA A 183 -44.60 1.41 -11.23
C ALA A 183 -45.18 1.72 -9.83
N LEU A 184 -45.28 2.99 -9.44
CA LEU A 184 -45.89 3.40 -8.17
C LEU A 184 -47.35 3.00 -8.08
N VAL A 185 -48.15 3.29 -9.12
CA VAL A 185 -49.56 2.88 -9.17
C VAL A 185 -49.66 1.36 -9.08
N SER A 186 -48.82 0.64 -9.84
CA SER A 186 -48.80 -0.81 -9.82
C SER A 186 -48.47 -1.39 -8.44
N LEU A 187 -47.57 -0.75 -7.69
CA LEU A 187 -47.21 -1.13 -6.32
C LEU A 187 -48.33 -0.78 -5.33
N ALA A 188 -48.89 0.43 -5.42
CA ALA A 188 -49.97 0.90 -4.54
C ALA A 188 -51.22 0.03 -4.64
N CYS A 189 -51.66 -0.30 -5.87
CA CYS A 189 -52.78 -1.21 -6.08
C CYS A 189 -52.54 -2.60 -5.44
N ARG A 190 -51.30 -3.08 -5.45
CA ARG A 190 -50.95 -4.38 -4.84
C ARG A 190 -50.91 -4.33 -3.32
N LEU A 191 -50.33 -3.28 -2.74
CA LEU A 191 -50.33 -3.08 -1.30
C LEU A 191 -51.76 -2.94 -0.77
N ALA A 192 -52.62 -2.18 -1.47
CA ALA A 192 -54.04 -2.06 -1.17
C ALA A 192 -54.78 -3.40 -1.28
N GLY A 193 -54.52 -4.19 -2.33
CA GLY A 193 -55.08 -5.53 -2.47
C GLY A 193 -54.72 -6.46 -1.31
N ARG A 194 -53.49 -6.36 -0.80
CA ARG A 194 -53.05 -7.13 0.37
C ARG A 194 -53.77 -6.71 1.65
N THR A 195 -53.86 -5.42 1.94
CA THR A 195 -54.53 -4.94 3.16
C THR A 195 -55.99 -5.34 3.17
N LEU A 196 -56.69 -5.23 2.03
CA LEU A 196 -58.05 -5.72 1.84
C LEU A 196 -58.16 -7.23 2.07
N SER A 197 -57.29 -8.03 1.48
CA SER A 197 -57.30 -9.50 1.67
C SER A 197 -56.93 -9.94 3.09
N SER A 198 -56.16 -9.14 3.84
CA SER A 198 -55.80 -9.45 5.23
C SER A 198 -56.92 -9.17 6.23
N ILE A 199 -57.87 -8.32 5.86
CA ILE A 199 -59.07 -8.02 6.66
C ILE A 199 -60.10 -9.15 6.52
N GLU A 200 -60.13 -9.82 5.36
CA GLU A 200 -60.87 -11.07 5.19
C GLU A 200 -60.16 -12.19 5.97
N ARG A 201 -60.56 -12.34 7.23
CA ARG A 201 -60.01 -13.34 8.16
C ARG A 201 -59.88 -14.70 7.46
N PRO A 202 -58.70 -15.36 7.53
CA PRO A 202 -58.59 -16.73 7.07
C PRO A 202 -59.61 -17.58 7.83
N SER A 203 -60.57 -18.17 7.12
CA SER A 203 -61.49 -19.12 7.72
C SER A 203 -60.64 -20.25 8.35
N PRO A 204 -60.75 -20.54 9.65
CA PRO A 204 -59.81 -21.44 10.36
C PRO A 204 -59.81 -22.92 9.94
N GLN A 205 -60.43 -23.33 8.82
CA GLN A 205 -60.76 -24.73 8.55
C GLN A 205 -60.21 -25.34 7.26
N SER A 206 -59.36 -24.65 6.49
CA SER A 206 -58.69 -25.32 5.36
C SER A 206 -57.39 -25.97 5.83
N HIS A 207 -57.44 -27.28 6.09
CA HIS A 207 -56.26 -28.10 6.31
C HIS A 207 -55.28 -27.92 5.13
N PRO A 208 -53.99 -27.62 5.38
CA PRO A 208 -52.99 -27.56 4.33
C PRO A 208 -52.76 -28.97 3.78
N SER A 209 -53.31 -29.25 2.59
CA SER A 209 -53.00 -30.47 1.83
C SER A 209 -51.51 -30.43 1.42
N PRO A 210 -50.65 -31.38 1.85
CA PRO A 210 -49.20 -31.32 1.65
C PRO A 210 -48.70 -31.50 0.20
N GLU A 211 -49.57 -31.78 -0.78
CA GLU A 211 -49.13 -32.35 -2.07
C GLU A 211 -49.11 -31.37 -3.26
N GLY A 212 -49.37 -30.08 -3.06
CA GLY A 212 -49.50 -29.10 -4.16
C GLY A 212 -48.21 -28.45 -4.70
N HIS A 213 -47.02 -28.88 -4.31
CA HIS A 213 -45.79 -28.08 -4.48
C HIS A 213 -45.00 -28.26 -5.79
N ALA A 214 -45.46 -29.05 -6.78
CA ALA A 214 -44.56 -29.46 -7.87
C ALA A 214 -44.64 -28.69 -9.22
N ASN A 215 -45.69 -27.92 -9.55
CA ASN A 215 -45.91 -27.52 -10.97
C ASN A 215 -45.96 -26.02 -11.31
N SER A 216 -45.43 -25.12 -10.49
CA SER A 216 -45.25 -23.71 -10.88
C SER A 216 -43.81 -23.39 -11.29
N SER A 217 -43.26 -24.11 -12.28
CA SER A 217 -41.97 -23.82 -12.93
C SER A 217 -42.03 -22.68 -13.95
N ARG A 218 -43.15 -21.94 -14.02
CA ARG A 218 -43.19 -20.70 -14.82
C ARG A 218 -42.30 -19.67 -14.13
N LEU A 219 -41.13 -19.41 -14.74
CA LEU A 219 -40.26 -18.30 -14.41
C LEU A 219 -41.13 -17.07 -14.10
N PRO A 220 -41.07 -16.51 -12.87
CA PRO A 220 -41.92 -15.40 -12.51
C PRO A 220 -41.55 -14.22 -13.40
N ALA A 221 -42.44 -13.89 -14.34
CA ALA A 221 -42.26 -12.74 -15.21
C ALA A 221 -42.03 -11.51 -14.32
N LEU A 222 -40.92 -10.79 -14.53
CA LEU A 222 -40.57 -9.58 -13.80
C LEU A 222 -41.73 -8.60 -13.91
N THR A 223 -42.33 -8.24 -12.78
CA THR A 223 -43.38 -7.22 -12.75
C THR A 223 -42.78 -5.85 -13.01
N VAL A 224 -43.64 -4.92 -13.40
CA VAL A 224 -43.23 -3.61 -13.95
C VAL A 224 -42.56 -2.73 -12.92
N ASP A 225 -43.02 -2.79 -11.67
CA ASP A 225 -42.31 -2.20 -10.55
C ASP A 225 -40.86 -2.72 -10.44
N GLN A 226 -40.62 -4.00 -10.73
CA GLN A 226 -39.27 -4.60 -10.63
C GLN A 226 -38.37 -4.18 -11.77
N THR A 227 -38.91 -4.11 -13.00
CA THR A 227 -38.13 -3.62 -14.13
C THR A 227 -37.84 -2.14 -13.98
N VAL A 228 -38.84 -1.32 -13.64
CA VAL A 228 -38.68 0.13 -13.49
C VAL A 228 -37.70 0.46 -12.38
N SER A 229 -37.82 -0.16 -11.20
CA SER A 229 -36.89 0.08 -10.07
C SER A 229 -35.47 -0.49 -10.29
N LEU A 230 -35.22 -1.22 -11.38
CA LEU A 230 -33.87 -1.61 -11.81
C LEU A 230 -33.36 -0.69 -12.93
N HIS A 231 -34.17 -0.45 -13.96
CA HIS A 231 -33.73 0.25 -15.17
C HIS A 231 -33.69 1.76 -14.98
N VAL A 232 -34.65 2.36 -14.26
CA VAL A 232 -34.65 3.82 -14.05
C VAL A 232 -33.38 4.27 -13.32
N PRO A 233 -32.97 3.66 -12.20
CA PRO A 233 -31.68 3.99 -11.59
C PRO A 233 -30.46 3.80 -12.51
N ILE A 234 -30.42 2.74 -13.33
CA ILE A 234 -29.32 2.51 -14.28
C ILE A 234 -29.25 3.65 -15.29
N VAL A 235 -30.40 4.03 -15.86
CA VAL A 235 -30.47 5.13 -16.82
C VAL A 235 -30.12 6.44 -16.13
N SER A 236 -30.64 6.71 -14.94
CA SER A 236 -30.29 7.90 -14.16
C SER A 236 -28.79 7.98 -13.86
N LEU A 237 -28.16 6.87 -13.50
CA LEU A 237 -26.72 6.84 -13.21
C LEU A 237 -25.88 7.03 -14.48
N ALA A 238 -26.29 6.44 -15.61
CA ALA A 238 -25.66 6.64 -16.90
C ALA A 238 -25.78 8.09 -17.39
N PHE A 239 -26.97 8.70 -17.29
CA PHE A 239 -27.18 10.11 -17.65
C PHE A 239 -26.46 11.06 -16.69
N SER A 240 -26.43 10.76 -15.39
CA SER A 240 -25.65 11.54 -14.42
C SER A 240 -24.14 11.50 -14.73
N CYS A 241 -23.62 10.34 -15.15
CA CYS A 241 -22.24 10.23 -15.65
C CYS A 241 -22.03 11.04 -16.93
N LEU A 242 -22.92 10.91 -17.92
CA LEU A 242 -22.86 11.64 -19.18
C LEU A 242 -22.92 13.16 -18.99
N TRP A 243 -23.72 13.63 -18.03
CA TRP A 243 -23.84 15.04 -17.65
C TRP A 243 -22.49 15.66 -17.27
N LEU A 244 -21.64 14.93 -16.54
CA LEU A 244 -20.31 15.41 -16.12
C LEU A 244 -19.37 15.64 -17.31
N PHE A 245 -19.46 14.80 -18.34
CA PHE A 245 -18.57 14.86 -19.50
C PHE A 245 -19.03 15.85 -20.56
N VAL A 246 -20.35 15.92 -20.82
CA VAL A 246 -20.88 16.70 -21.96
C VAL A 246 -21.03 18.17 -21.63
N GLN A 247 -21.21 18.53 -20.35
CA GLN A 247 -21.33 19.92 -19.90
C GLN A 247 -22.33 20.72 -20.71
N PHE A 248 -23.60 20.36 -20.53
CA PHE A 248 -24.66 21.22 -21.00
C PHE A 248 -24.49 22.57 -20.29
N ASP A 249 -24.13 23.61 -21.05
CA ASP A 249 -24.16 24.97 -20.57
C ASP A 249 -25.53 25.20 -19.90
N PRO A 250 -25.57 25.90 -18.75
CA PRO A 250 -26.82 26.28 -18.09
C PRO A 250 -27.55 27.33 -18.97
N LEU A 251 -28.08 26.89 -20.10
CA LEU A 251 -28.80 27.69 -21.09
C LEU A 251 -30.27 27.91 -20.68
N SER A 252 -30.71 27.35 -19.55
CA SER A 252 -31.98 27.64 -18.87
C SER A 252 -31.71 28.01 -17.41
N GLY A 253 -32.55 28.89 -16.85
CA GLY A 253 -32.48 29.26 -15.44
C GLY A 253 -32.36 28.03 -14.51
N PRO A 254 -31.44 28.05 -13.53
CA PRO A 254 -30.91 26.87 -12.81
C PRO A 254 -31.94 26.06 -11.97
N ASN A 255 -33.20 26.47 -11.89
CA ASN A 255 -34.10 26.05 -10.81
C ASN A 255 -35.28 25.15 -11.24
N SER A 256 -35.76 25.21 -12.49
CA SER A 256 -37.03 24.54 -12.83
C SER A 256 -36.88 23.02 -13.03
N PHE A 257 -35.87 22.55 -13.76
CA PHE A 257 -35.71 21.11 -14.05
C PHE A 257 -34.94 20.34 -12.98
N THR A 258 -33.98 20.97 -12.30
CA THR A 258 -33.17 20.36 -11.24
C THR A 258 -34.03 19.68 -10.17
N PHE A 259 -35.12 20.34 -9.75
CA PHE A 259 -36.07 19.78 -8.79
C PHE A 259 -36.71 18.48 -9.28
N TRP A 260 -37.16 18.42 -10.54
CA TRP A 260 -37.79 17.24 -11.12
C TRP A 260 -36.84 16.06 -11.27
N ILE A 261 -35.57 16.32 -11.58
CA ILE A 261 -34.53 15.27 -11.70
C ILE A 261 -34.25 14.67 -10.32
N VAL A 262 -34.04 15.51 -9.30
CA VAL A 262 -33.83 15.04 -7.92
C VAL A 262 -35.05 14.28 -7.43
N ALA A 263 -36.26 14.83 -7.62
CA ALA A 263 -37.51 14.18 -7.22
C ALA A 263 -37.70 12.82 -7.91
N LEU A 264 -37.32 12.65 -9.18
CA LEU A 264 -37.38 11.36 -9.88
C LEU A 264 -36.50 10.32 -9.17
N SER A 265 -35.25 10.70 -8.86
CA SER A 265 -34.29 9.79 -8.23
C SER A 265 -34.71 9.40 -6.81
N ILE A 266 -35.25 10.34 -6.02
CA ILE A 266 -35.80 10.07 -4.68
C ILE A 266 -37.03 9.17 -4.78
N THR A 267 -37.91 9.43 -5.74
CA THR A 267 -39.12 8.61 -5.96
C THR A 267 -38.75 7.18 -6.36
N SER A 268 -37.71 7.00 -7.18
CA SER A 268 -37.16 5.69 -7.52
C SER A 268 -36.55 4.96 -6.31
N LEU A 269 -35.92 5.69 -5.38
CA LEU A 269 -35.45 5.14 -4.11
C LEU A 269 -36.60 4.74 -3.20
N ILE A 270 -37.63 5.58 -3.06
CA ILE A 270 -38.84 5.25 -2.29
C ILE A 270 -39.51 4.01 -2.87
N LEU A 271 -39.61 3.89 -4.19
CA LEU A 271 -40.11 2.69 -4.87
C LEU A 271 -39.27 1.45 -4.52
N ALA A 272 -37.93 1.55 -4.54
CA ALA A 272 -37.06 0.43 -4.17
C ALA A 272 -37.17 0.04 -2.68
N VAL A 273 -37.28 1.02 -1.78
CA VAL A 273 -37.47 0.81 -0.33
C VAL A 273 -38.83 0.17 -0.05
N THR A 274 -39.91 0.69 -0.63
CA THR A 274 -41.26 0.11 -0.46
C THR A 274 -41.36 -1.31 -0.99
N ARG A 275 -40.57 -1.68 -2.02
CA ARG A 275 -40.46 -3.06 -2.50
C ARG A 275 -39.81 -4.03 -1.51
N LEU A 276 -39.15 -3.55 -0.45
CA LEU A 276 -38.69 -4.42 0.65
C LEU A 276 -39.88 -5.14 1.33
N TRP A 277 -41.08 -4.55 1.28
CA TRP A 277 -42.34 -5.13 1.77
C TRP A 277 -43.05 -6.04 0.73
N ASP A 278 -42.47 -6.28 -0.45
CA ASP A 278 -43.00 -7.31 -1.35
C ASP A 278 -42.61 -8.71 -0.85
N VAL A 279 -43.41 -9.74 -1.10
CA VAL A 279 -43.13 -11.14 -0.67
C VAL A 279 -42.41 -11.92 -1.76
N ARG A 280 -42.47 -11.47 -3.01
CA ARG A 280 -41.94 -12.21 -4.17
C ARG A 280 -40.41 -12.21 -4.22
N PRO A 281 -39.74 -13.37 -4.38
CA PRO A 281 -38.30 -13.40 -4.56
C PRO A 281 -37.94 -12.62 -5.82
N GLY A 282 -37.09 -11.61 -5.66
CA GLY A 282 -36.66 -10.74 -6.74
C GLY A 282 -35.37 -10.02 -6.37
N LYS A 283 -34.72 -9.39 -7.35
CA LYS A 283 -33.46 -8.64 -7.18
C LYS A 283 -33.64 -7.33 -6.37
N ARG A 284 -34.27 -7.41 -5.18
CA ARG A 284 -34.63 -6.26 -4.32
C ARG A 284 -33.40 -5.51 -3.84
N GLY A 285 -32.40 -6.24 -3.34
CA GLY A 285 -31.13 -5.65 -2.88
C GLY A 285 -30.40 -4.91 -4.00
N LEU A 286 -30.38 -5.46 -5.21
CA LEU A 286 -29.79 -4.80 -6.38
C LEU A 286 -30.55 -3.53 -6.77
N SER A 287 -31.89 -3.56 -6.74
CA SER A 287 -32.73 -2.39 -7.02
C SER A 287 -32.49 -1.28 -5.99
N LEU A 288 -32.49 -1.60 -4.71
CA LEU A 288 -32.19 -0.63 -3.65
C LEU A 288 -30.78 -0.05 -3.79
N TYR A 289 -29.79 -0.90 -4.08
CA TYR A 289 -28.41 -0.47 -4.31
C TYR A 289 -28.30 0.50 -5.47
N LEU A 290 -28.85 0.15 -6.64
CA LEU A 290 -28.80 1.01 -7.81
C LEU A 290 -29.57 2.31 -7.60
N SER A 291 -30.76 2.26 -6.97
CA SER A 291 -31.52 3.47 -6.65
C SER A 291 -30.76 4.41 -5.73
N LEU A 292 -30.12 3.90 -4.67
CA LEU A 292 -29.35 4.73 -3.74
C LEU A 292 -28.16 5.41 -4.44
N LEU A 293 -27.44 4.66 -5.29
CA LEU A 293 -26.34 5.23 -6.08
C LEU A 293 -26.83 6.29 -7.07
N ALA A 294 -27.94 6.02 -7.76
CA ALA A 294 -28.53 6.96 -8.69
C ALA A 294 -28.99 8.25 -7.98
N THR A 295 -29.64 8.14 -6.81
CA THR A 295 -30.04 9.29 -6.01
C THR A 295 -28.83 10.10 -5.54
N ALA A 296 -27.77 9.46 -5.05
CA ALA A 296 -26.56 10.15 -4.62
C ALA A 296 -25.87 10.89 -5.79
N ALA A 297 -25.70 10.22 -6.93
CA ALA A 297 -25.10 10.78 -8.14
C ALA A 297 -25.90 11.97 -8.70
N VAL A 298 -27.23 11.82 -8.80
CA VAL A 298 -28.13 12.87 -9.29
C VAL A 298 -28.15 14.06 -8.35
N LEU A 299 -28.32 13.84 -7.04
CA LEU A 299 -28.34 14.91 -6.05
C LEU A 299 -27.02 15.69 -6.06
N CYS A 300 -25.90 14.99 -6.18
CA CYS A 300 -24.58 15.60 -6.31
C CYS A 300 -24.48 16.49 -7.55
N ASN A 301 -24.87 16.01 -8.73
CA ASN A 301 -24.84 16.81 -9.95
C ASN A 301 -25.75 18.04 -9.84
N SER A 302 -26.95 17.87 -9.27
CA SER A 302 -27.89 18.95 -9.03
C SER A 302 -27.32 20.01 -8.08
N LEU A 303 -26.73 19.61 -6.96
CA LEU A 303 -26.08 20.53 -6.01
C LEU A 303 -24.87 21.22 -6.64
N SER A 304 -24.06 20.49 -7.41
CA SER A 304 -22.92 21.04 -8.13
C SER A 304 -23.35 22.07 -9.18
N SER A 305 -24.48 21.84 -9.85
CA SER A 305 -25.04 22.77 -10.82
C SER A 305 -25.61 24.02 -10.15
N LEU A 306 -26.28 23.87 -9.00
CA LEU A 306 -26.83 24.99 -8.23
C LEU A 306 -25.74 25.86 -7.61
N GLY A 307 -24.63 25.25 -7.20
CA GLY A 307 -23.47 25.95 -6.64
C GLY A 307 -22.45 26.44 -7.67
N GLU A 308 -22.74 26.31 -8.97
CA GLU A 308 -21.85 26.69 -10.08
C GLU A 308 -20.41 26.16 -9.91
N MET A 309 -20.27 24.93 -9.40
CA MET A 309 -18.96 24.38 -9.07
C MET A 309 -18.13 24.09 -10.34
N PRO A 310 -16.81 24.30 -10.33
CA PRO A 310 -15.94 23.95 -11.45
C PRO A 310 -16.00 22.44 -11.77
N LYS A 311 -15.79 22.10 -13.04
CA LYS A 311 -15.88 20.73 -13.59
C LYS A 311 -15.21 19.65 -12.71
N LEU A 312 -13.99 19.94 -12.26
CA LEU A 312 -13.19 19.02 -11.44
C LEU A 312 -13.78 18.83 -10.04
N HIS A 313 -14.35 19.88 -9.44
CA HIS A 313 -15.03 19.81 -8.16
C HIS A 313 -16.30 18.96 -8.28
N SER A 314 -17.07 19.15 -9.35
CA SER A 314 -18.25 18.34 -9.66
C SER A 314 -17.91 16.86 -9.79
N LEU A 315 -16.86 16.54 -10.55
CA LEU A 315 -16.39 15.16 -10.73
C LEU A 315 -15.97 14.53 -9.41
N LEU A 316 -15.18 15.25 -8.61
CA LEU A 316 -14.72 14.78 -7.32
C LEU A 316 -15.90 14.53 -6.36
N PHE A 317 -16.81 15.49 -6.25
CA PHE A 317 -17.99 15.39 -5.41
C PHE A 317 -18.88 14.23 -5.85
N TRP A 318 -19.01 14.00 -7.16
CA TRP A 318 -19.78 12.89 -7.72
C TRP A 318 -19.19 11.54 -7.35
N MET A 319 -17.88 11.35 -7.53
CA MET A 319 -17.20 10.12 -7.14
C MET A 319 -17.28 9.88 -5.63
N ALA A 320 -17.11 10.93 -4.82
CA ALA A 320 -17.22 10.85 -3.37
C ALA A 320 -18.64 10.47 -2.94
N SER A 321 -19.68 11.06 -3.56
CA SER A 321 -21.09 10.75 -3.25
C SER A 321 -21.45 9.29 -3.56
N LEU A 322 -20.94 8.75 -4.67
CA LEU A 322 -21.14 7.34 -5.03
C LEU A 322 -20.47 6.41 -4.03
N LEU A 323 -19.20 6.64 -3.69
CA LEU A 323 -18.50 5.82 -2.71
C LEU A 323 -19.13 5.95 -1.31
N ALA A 324 -19.60 7.14 -0.92
CA ALA A 324 -20.32 7.34 0.33
C ALA A 324 -21.64 6.55 0.36
N ALA A 325 -22.42 6.56 -0.72
CA ALA A 325 -23.63 5.76 -0.84
C ALA A 325 -23.34 4.25 -0.76
N MET A 326 -22.25 3.79 -1.40
CA MET A 326 -21.78 2.41 -1.30
C MET A 326 -21.35 2.05 0.14
N ALA A 327 -20.67 2.96 0.84
CA ALA A 327 -20.25 2.77 2.23
C ALA A 327 -21.45 2.69 3.19
N ILE A 328 -22.43 3.58 3.02
CA ILE A 328 -23.68 3.56 3.78
C ILE A 328 -24.40 2.23 3.56
N LEU A 329 -24.52 1.77 2.31
CA LEU A 329 -25.18 0.48 2.06
C LEU A 329 -24.39 -0.70 2.64
N ALA A 330 -23.06 -0.69 2.54
CA ALA A 330 -22.21 -1.71 3.14
C ALA A 330 -22.40 -1.78 4.67
N ALA A 331 -22.45 -0.64 5.33
CA ALA A 331 -22.68 -0.52 6.76
C ALA A 331 -24.09 -0.98 7.15
N LEU A 332 -25.13 -0.51 6.45
CA LEU A 332 -26.52 -0.90 6.67
C LEU A 332 -26.73 -2.39 6.45
N LEU A 333 -26.16 -2.97 5.39
CA LEU A 333 -26.27 -4.41 5.12
C LEU A 333 -25.60 -5.23 6.23
N ARG A 334 -24.43 -4.79 6.70
CA ARG A 334 -23.74 -5.45 7.82
C ARG A 334 -24.60 -5.42 9.09
N GLU A 335 -25.14 -4.26 9.44
CA GLU A 335 -25.94 -4.11 10.65
C GLU A 335 -27.27 -4.88 10.54
N LEU A 336 -27.90 -4.85 9.35
CA LEU A 336 -29.09 -5.65 9.07
C LEU A 336 -28.80 -7.15 9.25
N ILE A 337 -27.67 -7.66 8.75
CA ILE A 337 -27.30 -9.07 8.94
C ILE A 337 -27.09 -9.38 10.42
N ARG A 338 -26.36 -8.52 11.13
CA ARG A 338 -26.02 -8.68 12.55
C ARG A 338 -27.25 -8.63 13.46
N GLU A 339 -28.15 -7.70 13.23
CA GLU A 339 -29.31 -7.42 14.07
C GLU A 339 -30.62 -7.99 13.50
N SER A 340 -30.57 -8.72 12.38
CA SER A 340 -31.75 -9.34 11.74
C SER A 340 -32.63 -10.12 12.72
N SER A 341 -32.00 -10.80 13.69
CA SER A 341 -32.68 -11.55 14.75
C SER A 341 -33.45 -10.68 15.75
N ARG A 342 -33.02 -9.43 15.97
CA ARG A 342 -33.66 -8.47 16.88
C ARG A 342 -34.65 -7.54 16.17
N LEU A 343 -34.27 -7.02 15.01
CA LEU A 343 -35.05 -6.04 14.24
C LEU A 343 -36.25 -6.69 13.52
N GLY A 344 -36.11 -7.95 13.09
CA GLY A 344 -37.19 -8.67 12.41
C GLY A 344 -38.51 -8.71 13.19
N PRO A 345 -38.49 -9.15 14.47
CA PRO A 345 -39.67 -9.14 15.33
C PRO A 345 -40.18 -7.72 15.64
N ALA A 346 -39.29 -6.79 15.99
CA ALA A 346 -39.65 -5.44 16.45
C ALA A 346 -40.38 -4.61 15.39
N LEU A 347 -39.91 -4.70 14.13
CA LEU A 347 -40.53 -3.97 13.02
C LEU A 347 -41.74 -4.70 12.41
N LYS A 348 -42.17 -5.83 13.01
CA LYS A 348 -43.17 -6.74 12.43
C LYS A 348 -42.84 -7.11 10.97
N LEU A 349 -41.55 -7.15 10.65
CA LEU A 349 -41.00 -7.54 9.35
C LEU A 349 -40.92 -9.07 9.21
N GLY A 350 -41.51 -9.83 10.15
CA GLY A 350 -41.35 -11.28 10.36
C GLY A 350 -41.71 -12.21 9.20
N ALA A 351 -42.27 -11.69 8.10
CA ALA A 351 -42.47 -12.43 6.85
C ALA A 351 -41.65 -11.88 5.66
N LEU A 352 -40.90 -10.78 5.85
CA LEU A 352 -40.35 -9.91 4.79
C LEU A 352 -38.84 -9.77 4.80
N ILE A 353 -38.19 -9.78 5.97
CA ILE A 353 -36.76 -10.05 6.04
C ILE A 353 -36.63 -11.56 5.94
N GLY A 354 -36.37 -12.04 4.73
CA GLY A 354 -36.10 -13.46 4.52
C GLY A 354 -35.00 -13.94 5.45
N GLN A 355 -34.96 -15.24 5.73
CA GLN A 355 -33.88 -15.84 6.52
C GLN A 355 -32.53 -15.24 6.05
N PRO A 356 -31.60 -14.89 6.97
CA PRO A 356 -30.34 -14.21 6.63
C PRO A 356 -29.57 -14.87 5.45
N GLN A 357 -29.79 -16.17 5.24
CA GLN A 357 -29.35 -16.94 4.08
C GLN A 357 -29.72 -16.34 2.72
N GLN A 358 -30.82 -15.61 2.59
CA GLN A 358 -31.24 -14.98 1.32
C GLN A 358 -30.36 -13.79 0.92
N TYR A 359 -29.67 -13.15 1.87
CA TYR A 359 -28.79 -12.01 1.60
C TYR A 359 -27.33 -12.42 1.39
N LEU A 360 -26.95 -13.63 1.82
CA LEU A 360 -25.60 -14.16 1.63
C LEU A 360 -25.13 -14.17 0.17
N PRO A 361 -25.96 -14.50 -0.85
CA PRO A 361 -25.56 -14.45 -2.25
C PRO A 361 -25.24 -13.03 -2.74
N ALA A 362 -25.70 -11.99 -2.05
CA ALA A 362 -25.45 -10.60 -2.45
C ALA A 362 -24.05 -10.10 -2.08
N ILE A 363 -23.52 -10.58 -0.96
CA ILE A 363 -22.23 -10.16 -0.42
C ILE A 363 -21.09 -10.37 -1.43
N PRO A 364 -20.96 -11.53 -2.12
CA PRO A 364 -19.91 -11.77 -3.09
C PRO A 364 -19.80 -10.72 -4.20
N TRP A 365 -20.92 -10.41 -4.86
CA TRP A 365 -20.90 -9.51 -6.01
C TRP A 365 -20.79 -8.05 -5.56
N MET A 366 -21.42 -7.69 -4.42
CA MET A 366 -21.27 -6.35 -3.85
C MET A 366 -19.82 -6.08 -3.47
N LEU A 367 -19.19 -7.03 -2.79
CA LEU A 367 -17.79 -6.91 -2.38
C LEU A 367 -16.85 -6.76 -3.58
N THR A 368 -17.06 -7.53 -4.66
CA THR A 368 -16.28 -7.38 -5.89
C THR A 368 -16.51 -6.03 -6.55
N THR A 369 -17.76 -5.59 -6.66
CA THR A 369 -18.11 -4.29 -7.25
C THR A 369 -17.51 -3.13 -6.45
N HIS A 370 -17.65 -3.16 -5.12
CA HIS A 370 -17.08 -2.17 -4.21
C HIS A 370 -15.56 -2.11 -4.33
N THR A 371 -14.90 -3.27 -4.38
CA THR A 371 -13.44 -3.33 -4.53
C THR A 371 -12.99 -2.76 -5.88
N VAL A 372 -13.67 -3.09 -6.98
CA VAL A 372 -13.35 -2.57 -8.31
C VAL A 372 -13.53 -1.05 -8.38
N PHE A 373 -14.67 -0.53 -7.94
CA PHE A 373 -14.91 0.92 -7.96
C PHE A 373 -13.97 1.69 -7.05
N ALA A 374 -13.65 1.15 -5.87
CA ALA A 374 -12.71 1.78 -4.94
C ALA A 374 -11.28 1.82 -5.50
N ILE A 375 -10.83 0.76 -6.19
CA ILE A 375 -9.51 0.73 -6.85
C ILE A 375 -9.51 1.68 -8.06
N LEU A 376 -10.56 1.70 -8.88
CA LEU A 376 -10.67 2.62 -10.01
C LEU A 376 -10.66 4.09 -9.57
N ALA A 377 -11.27 4.41 -8.43
CA ALA A 377 -11.27 5.76 -7.85
C ALA A 377 -9.87 6.22 -7.39
N LEU A 378 -8.91 5.30 -7.24
CA LEU A 378 -7.54 5.63 -6.87
C LEU A 378 -6.82 6.42 -7.97
N VAL A 379 -7.08 6.09 -9.24
CA VAL A 379 -6.42 6.71 -10.40
C VAL A 379 -6.68 8.22 -10.45
N PRO A 380 -7.94 8.71 -10.50
CA PRO A 380 -8.19 10.14 -10.47
C PRO A 380 -7.72 10.76 -9.15
N CYS A 381 -7.81 10.07 -8.01
CA CYS A 381 -7.31 10.60 -6.74
C CYS A 381 -5.81 10.97 -6.80
N VAL A 382 -4.96 10.05 -7.27
CA VAL A 382 -3.52 10.30 -7.40
C VAL A 382 -3.25 11.42 -8.40
N VAL A 383 -3.96 11.43 -9.54
CA VAL A 383 -3.83 12.48 -10.57
C VAL A 383 -4.20 13.85 -10.01
N LEU A 384 -5.33 13.96 -9.29
CA LEU A 384 -5.79 15.21 -8.69
C LEU A 384 -4.80 15.70 -7.62
N VAL A 385 -4.29 14.83 -6.76
CA VAL A 385 -3.34 15.22 -5.70
C VAL A 385 -2.00 15.68 -6.28
N LEU A 386 -1.50 15.05 -7.35
CA LEU A 386 -0.18 15.38 -7.90
C LEU A 386 -0.19 16.56 -8.89
N LEU A 387 -1.30 16.77 -9.61
CA LEU A 387 -1.36 17.73 -10.72
C LEU A 387 -2.18 18.99 -10.44
N ILE A 388 -3.06 19.03 -9.43
CA ILE A 388 -3.88 20.22 -9.16
C ILE A 388 -3.18 21.19 -8.22
N ASP A 389 -3.22 22.48 -8.52
CA ASP A 389 -2.66 23.55 -7.68
C ASP A 389 -3.48 23.85 -6.42
N ASP A 390 -4.79 23.73 -6.50
CA ASP A 390 -5.70 24.00 -5.40
C ASP A 390 -5.57 22.96 -4.27
N ARG A 391 -5.04 23.41 -3.13
CA ARG A 391 -4.87 22.63 -1.90
C ARG A 391 -6.19 22.02 -1.42
N THR A 392 -7.30 22.76 -1.49
CA THR A 392 -8.59 22.27 -0.97
C THR A 392 -9.07 21.06 -1.77
N MET A 393 -8.88 21.11 -3.10
CA MET A 393 -9.17 20.00 -4.00
C MET A 393 -8.24 18.82 -3.79
N ARG A 394 -6.94 19.04 -3.58
CA ARG A 394 -6.01 17.95 -3.25
C ARG A 394 -6.42 17.23 -1.96
N VAL A 395 -6.73 17.98 -0.91
CA VAL A 395 -7.20 17.41 0.37
C VAL A 395 -8.51 16.66 0.18
N ALA A 396 -9.48 17.26 -0.51
CA ALA A 396 -10.76 16.62 -0.80
C ALA A 396 -10.59 15.33 -1.63
N ALA A 397 -9.65 15.30 -2.58
CA ALA A 397 -9.36 14.11 -3.40
C ALA A 397 -8.93 12.91 -2.56
N THR A 398 -8.21 13.13 -1.45
CA THR A 398 -7.76 12.05 -0.55
C THR A 398 -8.91 11.30 0.14
N SER A 399 -10.11 11.91 0.21
CA SER A 399 -11.31 11.27 0.74
C SER A 399 -11.81 10.11 -0.13
N LEU A 400 -11.50 10.08 -1.43
CA LEU A 400 -11.94 9.02 -2.34
C LEU A 400 -11.44 7.62 -1.93
N PRO A 401 -10.12 7.37 -1.79
CA PRO A 401 -9.64 6.07 -1.31
C PRO A 401 -10.12 5.76 0.11
N LEU A 402 -10.34 6.78 0.96
CA LEU A 402 -10.86 6.56 2.32
C LEU A 402 -12.28 6.03 2.26
N LEU A 403 -13.18 6.71 1.53
CA LEU A 403 -14.55 6.27 1.30
C LEU A 403 -14.56 4.89 0.63
N GLY A 404 -13.69 4.68 -0.37
CA GLY A 404 -13.48 3.39 -1.00
C GLY A 404 -13.17 2.27 -0.01
N SER A 405 -12.27 2.52 0.95
CA SER A 405 -11.97 1.56 2.02
C SER A 405 -13.18 1.29 2.92
N LEU A 406 -13.95 2.33 3.27
CA LEU A 406 -15.17 2.23 4.07
C LEU A 406 -16.29 1.49 3.34
N THR A 407 -16.29 1.45 2.00
CA THR A 407 -17.22 0.60 1.23
C THR A 407 -16.93 -0.89 1.38
N ILE A 408 -15.67 -1.27 1.61
CA ILE A 408 -15.20 -2.66 1.61
C ILE A 408 -15.17 -3.22 3.04
N LEU A 409 -14.68 -2.43 3.99
CA LEU A 409 -14.36 -2.87 5.36
C LEU A 409 -15.55 -3.49 6.12
N PRO A 410 -16.80 -2.97 6.01
CA PRO A 410 -17.96 -3.59 6.64
C PRO A 410 -18.32 -4.97 6.07
N LEU A 411 -18.04 -5.21 4.80
CA LEU A 411 -18.40 -6.44 4.09
C LEU A 411 -17.29 -7.50 4.12
N ALA A 412 -16.03 -7.10 4.35
CA ALA A 412 -14.85 -7.95 4.32
C ALA A 412 -14.63 -8.79 5.59
N VAL A 413 -15.70 -9.25 6.24
CA VAL A 413 -15.65 -10.04 7.50
C VAL A 413 -15.43 -11.54 7.24
N ASP A 414 -15.77 -12.02 6.04
CA ASP A 414 -15.70 -13.44 5.72
C ASP A 414 -14.25 -13.97 5.67
N ARG A 415 -14.04 -15.13 6.28
CA ARG A 415 -12.73 -15.82 6.33
C ARG A 415 -12.29 -16.28 4.94
N SER A 416 -13.24 -16.58 4.06
CA SER A 416 -12.97 -17.19 2.73
C SER A 416 -12.24 -16.26 1.75
N ARG A 417 -12.40 -14.93 1.89
CA ARG A 417 -11.87 -13.94 0.93
C ARG A 417 -10.90 -12.98 1.61
N SER A 418 -9.62 -13.09 1.27
CA SER A 418 -8.57 -12.26 1.85
C SER A 418 -8.30 -10.98 1.04
N PHE A 419 -8.43 -11.04 -0.29
CA PHE A 419 -8.12 -9.91 -1.20
C PHE A 419 -8.82 -8.59 -0.83
N PRO A 420 -10.14 -8.54 -0.54
CA PRO A 420 -10.82 -7.27 -0.23
C PRO A 420 -10.31 -6.63 1.06
N ARG A 421 -9.88 -7.43 2.05
CA ARG A 421 -9.23 -6.90 3.26
C ARG A 421 -7.93 -6.20 2.92
N TYR A 422 -7.09 -6.83 2.09
CA TYR A 422 -5.85 -6.21 1.64
C TYR A 422 -6.11 -4.94 0.80
N ALA A 423 -7.12 -4.94 -0.08
CA ALA A 423 -7.50 -3.76 -0.85
C ALA A 423 -7.95 -2.60 0.05
N SER A 424 -8.75 -2.87 1.09
CA SER A 424 -9.19 -1.83 2.04
C SER A 424 -8.01 -1.21 2.81
N LEU A 425 -7.05 -2.02 3.28
CA LEU A 425 -5.85 -1.54 3.96
C LEU A 425 -4.92 -0.76 3.03
N LEU A 426 -4.79 -1.18 1.77
CA LEU A 426 -4.06 -0.45 0.75
C LEU A 426 -4.67 0.94 0.55
N LEU A 427 -5.98 1.03 0.39
CA LEU A 427 -6.67 2.30 0.19
C LEU A 427 -6.50 3.23 1.39
N ILE A 428 -6.59 2.74 2.63
CA ILE A 428 -6.31 3.52 3.84
C ILE A 428 -4.84 4.00 3.85
N SER A 429 -3.89 3.12 3.51
CA SER A 429 -2.47 3.49 3.43
C SER A 429 -2.24 4.60 2.41
N VAL A 430 -2.82 4.46 1.21
CA VAL A 430 -2.67 5.46 0.14
C VAL A 430 -3.37 6.77 0.51
N THR A 431 -4.55 6.74 1.13
CA THR A 431 -5.19 7.95 1.68
C THR A 431 -4.24 8.71 2.58
N LEU A 432 -3.59 8.03 3.53
CA LEU A 432 -2.72 8.68 4.50
C LEU A 432 -1.48 9.26 3.81
N VAL A 433 -0.84 8.54 2.89
CA VAL A 433 0.28 9.09 2.12
C VAL A 433 -0.13 10.32 1.29
N LEU A 434 -1.27 10.23 0.58
CA LEU A 434 -1.77 11.34 -0.24
C LEU A 434 -2.19 12.55 0.61
N LEU A 435 -2.74 12.34 1.80
CA LEU A 435 -3.09 13.42 2.73
C LEU A 435 -1.86 14.19 3.17
N TRP A 436 -0.75 13.50 3.40
CA TRP A 436 0.53 14.13 3.72
C TRP A 436 1.11 14.89 2.52
N TRP A 437 0.80 14.48 1.29
CA TRP A 437 1.20 15.19 0.07
C TRP A 437 0.27 16.34 -0.34
N ALA A 438 -1.01 16.30 0.04
CA ALA A 438 -2.02 17.26 -0.41
C ALA A 438 -1.71 18.73 -0.06
N ASP A 439 -0.87 18.94 0.94
CA ASP A 439 -0.41 20.25 1.39
C ASP A 439 0.80 20.79 0.60
N LEU A 440 1.48 19.94 -0.18
CA LEU A 440 2.64 20.31 -0.98
C LEU A 440 2.22 20.86 -2.37
N PRO A 441 2.99 21.79 -2.97
CA PRO A 441 2.79 22.27 -4.34
C PRO A 441 3.11 21.19 -5.39
N GLN A 442 2.62 21.32 -6.63
CA GLN A 442 2.61 20.28 -7.68
C GLN A 442 3.89 19.42 -7.78
N ALA A 443 3.72 18.09 -7.74
CA ALA A 443 4.80 17.12 -7.63
C ALA A 443 5.49 16.72 -8.94
N TRP A 444 4.87 16.98 -10.10
CA TRP A 444 5.36 16.47 -11.39
C TRP A 444 6.24 17.45 -12.16
N LEU A 445 6.32 18.70 -11.69
CA LEU A 445 7.17 19.78 -12.23
C LEU A 445 8.37 20.07 -11.33
N ILE A 446 8.82 19.09 -10.54
CA ILE A 446 9.95 19.27 -9.62
C ILE A 446 11.26 19.30 -10.39
N ALA A 447 11.51 20.42 -11.07
CA ALA A 447 12.85 20.89 -11.40
C ALA A 447 13.59 21.36 -10.13
N ASN A 448 12.84 21.66 -9.05
CA ASN A 448 13.38 22.17 -7.81
C ASN A 448 13.78 21.04 -6.85
N MET A 449 15.08 20.72 -6.78
CA MET A 449 15.62 19.63 -5.95
C MET A 449 15.15 19.70 -4.48
N ALA A 450 14.88 20.89 -3.93
CA ALA A 450 14.45 21.04 -2.55
C ALA A 450 13.05 20.50 -2.26
N GLU A 451 12.10 20.64 -3.18
CA GLU A 451 10.72 20.16 -2.99
C GLU A 451 10.68 18.63 -3.04
N SER A 452 11.49 18.01 -3.91
CA SER A 452 11.58 16.55 -4.00
C SER A 452 11.97 15.90 -2.67
N TRP A 453 12.85 16.54 -1.90
CA TRP A 453 13.25 16.06 -0.58
C TRP A 453 12.06 16.02 0.39
N ILE A 454 11.22 17.06 0.42
CA ILE A 454 10.06 17.13 1.31
C ILE A 454 9.04 16.03 0.96
N TYR A 455 8.84 15.75 -0.33
CA TYR A 455 7.98 14.64 -0.77
C TYR A 455 8.45 13.29 -0.23
N TRP A 456 9.74 12.96 -0.41
CA TRP A 456 10.32 11.72 0.09
C TRP A 456 10.32 11.65 1.62
N GLN A 457 10.58 12.77 2.29
CA GLN A 457 10.54 12.88 3.75
C GLN A 457 9.13 12.59 4.28
N ARG A 458 8.08 13.14 3.67
CA ARG A 458 6.70 12.90 4.09
C ARG A 458 6.26 11.46 3.85
N VAL A 459 6.66 10.83 2.74
CA VAL A 459 6.41 9.39 2.52
C VAL A 459 7.13 8.56 3.57
N PHE A 460 8.39 8.89 3.87
CA PHE A 460 9.17 8.20 4.88
C PHE A 460 8.48 8.21 6.24
N VAL A 461 8.06 9.39 6.72
CA VAL A 461 7.35 9.50 8.01
C VAL A 461 5.97 8.82 7.96
N ALA A 462 5.23 8.95 6.86
CA ALA A 462 3.93 8.28 6.69
C ALA A 462 4.08 6.74 6.71
N ALA A 463 5.08 6.20 6.04
CA ALA A 463 5.35 4.76 6.00
C ALA A 463 5.76 4.22 7.38
N VAL A 464 6.57 4.96 8.14
CA VAL A 464 6.92 4.59 9.52
C VAL A 464 5.70 4.62 10.44
N THR A 465 4.89 5.67 10.37
CA THR A 465 3.67 5.78 11.20
C THR A 465 2.66 4.70 10.87
N LEU A 466 2.46 4.37 9.59
CA LEU A 466 1.64 3.24 9.14
C LEU A 466 2.16 1.89 9.65
N SER A 467 3.47 1.66 9.56
CA SER A 467 4.10 0.43 10.07
C SER A 467 3.81 0.22 11.55
N LEU A 468 4.00 1.25 12.37
CA LEU A 468 3.70 1.19 13.81
C LEU A 468 2.19 1.03 14.07
N ALA A 469 1.35 1.82 13.40
CA ALA A 469 -0.10 1.81 13.60
C ALA A 469 -0.71 0.44 13.27
N TYR A 470 -0.32 -0.19 12.17
CA TYR A 470 -0.85 -1.50 11.79
C TYR A 470 -0.41 -2.60 12.75
N VAL A 471 0.82 -2.56 13.24
CA VAL A 471 1.30 -3.52 14.24
C VAL A 471 0.57 -3.34 15.58
N LEU A 472 0.37 -2.09 16.02
CA LEU A 472 -0.41 -1.80 17.22
C LEU A 472 -1.85 -2.30 17.09
N LEU A 473 -2.51 -2.01 15.97
CA LEU A 473 -3.87 -2.50 15.69
C LEU A 473 -3.94 -4.03 15.64
N ALA A 474 -2.94 -4.69 15.04
CA ALA A 474 -2.84 -6.14 15.04
C ALA A 474 -2.68 -6.70 16.46
N SER A 475 -1.87 -6.04 17.30
CA SER A 475 -1.64 -6.47 18.68
C SER A 475 -2.88 -6.36 19.57
N CYS A 476 -3.79 -5.43 19.27
CA CYS A 476 -5.08 -5.28 19.94
C CYS A 476 -6.12 -6.30 19.47
N ARG A 477 -5.90 -6.97 18.32
CA ARG A 477 -6.84 -7.90 17.68
C ARG A 477 -6.26 -9.30 17.50
N LYS A 478 -5.63 -9.82 18.55
CA LYS A 478 -5.07 -11.18 18.55
C LYS A 478 -6.14 -12.21 18.20
N GLN A 479 -5.79 -13.16 17.34
CA GLN A 479 -6.66 -14.26 16.86
C GLN A 479 -7.86 -13.80 16.00
N ASP A 480 -7.92 -12.52 15.62
CA ASP A 480 -8.90 -12.01 14.66
C ASP A 480 -8.43 -12.28 13.21
N VAL A 481 -9.38 -12.35 12.31
CA VAL A 481 -9.21 -12.51 10.85
C VAL A 481 -8.41 -11.34 10.25
N TRP A 482 -8.27 -10.23 10.98
CA TRP A 482 -7.53 -9.03 10.62
C TRP A 482 -6.07 -9.00 11.07
N GLU A 483 -5.64 -9.85 12.00
CA GLU A 483 -4.27 -9.84 12.54
C GLU A 483 -3.23 -10.02 11.42
N ARG A 484 -3.41 -11.04 10.58
CA ARG A 484 -2.46 -11.35 9.49
C ARG A 484 -2.40 -10.26 8.40
N PRO A 485 -3.52 -9.75 7.85
CA PRO A 485 -3.47 -8.64 6.90
C PRO A 485 -2.80 -7.38 7.45
N LEU A 486 -3.11 -7.00 8.70
CA LEU A 486 -2.50 -5.84 9.35
C LEU A 486 -0.99 -6.01 9.51
N MET A 487 -0.53 -7.19 9.95
CA MET A 487 0.90 -7.46 10.08
C MET A 487 1.64 -7.43 8.74
N ILE A 488 1.06 -7.99 7.67
CA ILE A 488 1.66 -7.95 6.32
C ILE A 488 1.78 -6.49 5.83
N PHE A 489 0.73 -5.69 5.99
CA PHE A 489 0.78 -4.26 5.63
C PHE A 489 1.77 -3.48 6.50
N GLY A 490 1.87 -3.79 7.80
CA GLY A 490 2.88 -3.21 8.68
C GLY A 490 4.31 -3.49 8.21
N TRP A 491 4.60 -4.73 7.79
CA TRP A 491 5.90 -5.10 7.21
C TRP A 491 6.16 -4.45 5.85
N ASN A 492 5.17 -4.38 4.96
CA ASN A 492 5.29 -3.68 3.68
C ASN A 492 5.52 -2.18 3.87
N ALA A 493 4.83 -1.56 4.83
CA ALA A 493 5.04 -0.16 5.19
C ALA A 493 6.44 0.06 5.78
N LEU A 494 6.95 -0.87 6.59
CA LEU A 494 8.34 -0.82 7.08
C LEU A 494 9.35 -0.94 5.93
N LEU A 495 9.12 -1.83 4.97
CA LEU A 495 9.99 -1.98 3.80
C LEU A 495 10.00 -0.71 2.95
N ALA A 496 8.82 -0.11 2.71
CA ALA A 496 8.69 1.17 2.02
C ALA A 496 9.40 2.29 2.78
N ALA A 497 9.29 2.32 4.11
CA ALA A 497 10.00 3.27 4.97
C ALA A 497 11.52 3.09 4.87
N CYS A 498 12.04 1.86 4.93
CA CYS A 498 13.47 1.61 4.72
C CYS A 498 13.93 2.09 3.34
N GLY A 499 13.17 1.80 2.27
CA GLY A 499 13.48 2.26 0.92
C GLY A 499 13.54 3.79 0.80
N CYS A 500 12.52 4.49 1.31
CA CYS A 500 12.48 5.95 1.32
C CYS A 500 13.60 6.55 2.20
N GLY A 501 13.87 5.93 3.35
CA GLY A 501 14.97 6.32 4.22
C GLY A 501 16.33 6.19 3.54
N THR A 502 16.58 5.09 2.83
CA THR A 502 17.81 4.90 2.06
C THR A 502 17.94 5.96 0.96
N ILE A 503 16.86 6.29 0.25
CA ILE A 503 16.86 7.38 -0.74
C ILE A 503 17.24 8.70 -0.07
N LEU A 504 16.64 9.05 1.07
CA LEU A 504 16.96 10.26 1.85
C LEU A 504 18.44 10.32 2.27
N VAL A 505 19.00 9.20 2.76
CA VAL A 505 20.41 9.11 3.15
C VAL A 505 21.33 9.26 1.94
N LEU A 506 21.05 8.57 0.84
CA LEU A 506 21.86 8.66 -0.38
C LEU A 506 21.85 10.07 -0.97
N GLY A 507 20.69 10.72 -1.03
CA GLY A 507 20.59 12.09 -1.52
C GLY A 507 21.23 13.14 -0.60
N GLN A 508 21.31 12.86 0.71
CA GLN A 508 22.08 13.66 1.65
C GLN A 508 23.59 13.49 1.42
N LEU A 509 24.06 12.24 1.29
CA LEU A 509 25.48 11.94 1.08
C LEU A 509 26.00 12.43 -0.28
N SER A 510 25.16 12.43 -1.31
CA SER A 510 25.51 12.99 -2.62
C SER A 510 25.44 14.52 -2.68
N GLY A 511 25.02 15.18 -1.59
CA GLY A 511 24.88 16.64 -1.52
C GLY A 511 23.71 17.22 -2.32
N VAL A 512 22.89 16.37 -2.97
CA VAL A 512 21.78 16.81 -3.85
C VAL A 512 20.72 17.60 -3.07
N TRP A 513 20.54 17.29 -1.79
CA TRP A 513 19.54 17.93 -0.92
C TRP A 513 20.12 18.74 0.24
N ALA A 514 21.42 19.03 0.25
CA ALA A 514 22.06 19.69 1.39
C ALA A 514 21.37 21.00 1.79
N GLY A 515 21.10 21.89 0.83
CA GLY A 515 20.40 23.15 1.10
C GLY A 515 18.92 22.97 1.49
N ALA A 516 18.26 21.91 1.03
CA ALA A 516 16.86 21.63 1.36
C ALA A 516 16.70 21.18 2.81
N VAL A 517 17.62 20.35 3.30
CA VAL A 517 17.63 19.89 4.69
C VAL A 517 17.95 21.04 5.63
N GLU A 518 18.88 21.91 5.26
CA GLU A 518 19.25 23.07 6.07
C GLU A 518 18.07 24.03 6.28
N GLN A 519 17.34 24.34 5.21
CA GLN A 519 16.16 25.23 5.20
C GLN A 519 14.90 24.59 5.79
N ALA A 520 14.88 23.27 6.01
CA ALA A 520 13.72 22.58 6.55
C ALA A 520 13.37 23.07 7.97
N SER A 521 12.07 23.13 8.26
CA SER A 521 11.59 23.50 9.60
C SER A 521 12.08 22.53 10.68
N LEU A 522 12.22 23.02 11.91
CA LEU A 522 12.63 22.20 13.06
C LEU A 522 11.73 20.98 13.25
N ALA A 523 10.41 21.14 13.05
CA ALA A 523 9.45 20.05 13.15
C ALA A 523 9.72 18.94 12.13
N THR A 524 10.02 19.29 10.87
CA THR A 524 10.35 18.32 9.82
C THR A 524 11.64 17.58 10.16
N LYS A 525 12.70 18.30 10.57
CA LYS A 525 13.98 17.72 11.00
C LYS A 525 13.80 16.70 12.13
N LEU A 526 13.09 17.09 13.20
CA LEU A 526 12.81 16.22 14.34
C LEU A 526 11.94 15.01 13.95
N SER A 527 10.96 15.19 13.06
CA SER A 527 10.12 14.08 12.59
C SER A 527 10.90 13.03 11.81
N THR A 528 11.89 13.43 11.00
CA THR A 528 12.77 12.52 10.27
C THR A 528 13.65 11.71 11.22
N ILE A 529 14.22 12.36 12.24
CA ILE A 529 15.03 11.69 13.27
C ILE A 529 14.16 10.71 14.07
N ALA A 530 12.96 11.13 14.49
CA ALA A 530 12.01 10.28 15.21
C ALA A 530 11.57 9.08 14.36
N ALA A 531 11.39 9.25 13.05
CA ALA A 531 11.04 8.17 12.14
C ALA A 531 12.16 7.13 12.01
N TRP A 532 13.43 7.55 11.91
CA TRP A 532 14.57 6.63 11.95
C TRP A 532 14.66 5.85 13.26
N PHE A 533 14.51 6.55 14.39
CA PHE A 533 14.49 5.93 15.70
C PHE A 533 13.35 4.90 15.81
N ALA A 534 12.16 5.23 15.31
CA ALA A 534 11.01 4.33 15.29
C ALA A 534 11.24 3.06 14.44
N ILE A 535 11.92 3.17 13.28
CA ILE A 535 12.32 2.00 12.48
C ILE A 535 13.27 1.10 13.28
N ALA A 536 14.33 1.68 13.86
CA ALA A 536 15.29 0.93 14.66
C ALA A 536 14.61 0.25 15.85
N ALA A 537 13.77 0.98 16.59
CA ALA A 537 13.01 0.46 17.71
C ALA A 537 12.07 -0.68 17.29
N ARG A 538 11.38 -0.55 16.15
CA ARG A 538 10.47 -1.58 15.64
C ARG A 538 11.21 -2.87 15.25
N LEU A 539 12.34 -2.75 14.56
CA LEU A 539 13.18 -3.88 14.16
C LEU A 539 13.79 -4.59 15.38
N LEU A 540 14.26 -3.82 16.38
CA LEU A 540 14.75 -4.36 17.64
C LEU A 540 13.63 -5.02 18.46
N GLN A 541 12.42 -4.45 18.47
CA GLN A 541 11.25 -5.06 19.09
C GLN A 541 10.94 -6.42 18.46
N PHE A 542 10.94 -6.52 17.12
CA PHE A 542 10.75 -7.80 16.42
C PHE A 542 11.85 -8.81 16.73
N ALA A 543 13.12 -8.36 16.80
CA ALA A 543 14.25 -9.22 17.14
C ALA A 543 14.14 -9.76 18.57
N ALA A 544 13.81 -8.91 19.54
CA ALA A 544 13.74 -9.27 20.97
C ALA A 544 12.46 -10.02 21.36
N ARG A 545 11.28 -9.54 20.91
CA ARG A 545 9.96 -10.06 21.30
C ARG A 545 9.02 -10.11 20.09
N PRO A 546 9.06 -11.17 19.27
CA PRO A 546 8.18 -11.30 18.12
C PRO A 546 6.71 -11.42 18.54
N THR A 547 5.82 -10.80 17.76
CA THR A 547 4.36 -10.93 17.92
C THR A 547 3.88 -12.34 17.53
N SER A 548 2.61 -12.67 17.80
CA SER A 548 2.08 -14.04 17.64
C SER A 548 2.29 -14.62 16.22
N THR A 549 2.08 -13.79 15.19
CA THR A 549 2.33 -14.15 13.78
C THR A 549 3.81 -14.19 13.43
N ASP A 550 4.61 -13.33 14.06
CA ASP A 550 6.06 -13.20 13.84
C ASP A 550 6.85 -14.35 14.49
N GLN A 551 6.28 -15.08 15.45
CA GLN A 551 6.94 -16.22 16.10
C GLN A 551 7.35 -17.32 15.12
N ARG A 552 6.69 -17.40 13.97
CA ARG A 552 7.03 -18.36 12.90
C ARG A 552 8.22 -17.91 12.04
N ALA A 553 8.73 -16.69 12.22
CA ALA A 553 9.87 -16.20 11.46
C ALA A 553 11.14 -16.96 11.83
N LEU A 554 11.95 -17.29 10.82
CA LEU A 554 13.25 -17.93 10.99
C LEU A 554 14.17 -17.07 11.88
N VAL A 555 15.00 -17.71 12.69
CA VAL A 555 16.01 -17.04 13.54
C VAL A 555 16.92 -16.14 12.71
N LEU A 556 17.24 -16.54 11.47
CA LEU A 556 18.03 -15.75 10.53
C LEU A 556 17.40 -14.38 10.24
N PHE A 557 16.08 -14.31 9.99
CA PHE A 557 15.38 -13.04 9.73
C PHE A 557 15.33 -12.13 10.96
N ARG A 558 15.26 -12.72 12.16
CA ARG A 558 15.30 -11.96 13.42
C ARG A 558 16.69 -11.38 13.67
N LYS A 559 17.76 -12.13 13.36
CA LYS A 559 19.14 -11.63 13.40
C LYS A 559 19.37 -10.55 12.34
N SER A 560 18.87 -10.73 11.12
CA SER A 560 19.00 -9.73 10.05
C SER A 560 18.31 -8.41 10.39
N ALA A 561 17.18 -8.45 11.08
CA ALA A 561 16.49 -7.25 11.53
C ALA A 561 17.36 -6.38 12.46
N VAL A 562 18.26 -6.97 13.25
CA VAL A 562 19.20 -6.23 14.11
C VAL A 562 20.21 -5.47 13.26
N TYR A 563 20.80 -6.09 12.23
CA TYR A 563 21.70 -5.37 11.31
C TYR A 563 20.97 -4.25 10.55
N VAL A 564 19.72 -4.47 10.13
CA VAL A 564 18.92 -3.41 9.50
C VAL A 564 18.62 -2.29 10.50
N ALA A 565 18.42 -2.60 11.78
CA ALA A 565 18.26 -1.59 12.83
C ALA A 565 19.53 -0.78 13.05
N GLU A 566 20.71 -1.41 13.02
CA GLU A 566 22.00 -0.73 13.09
C GLU A 566 22.22 0.19 11.88
N LEU A 567 21.87 -0.25 10.67
CA LEU A 567 21.87 0.58 9.47
C LEU A 567 20.88 1.75 9.59
N ALA A 568 19.70 1.53 10.18
CA ALA A 568 18.74 2.60 10.44
C ALA A 568 19.28 3.63 11.44
N MET A 569 20.02 3.20 12.47
CA MET A 569 20.70 4.10 13.40
C MET A 569 21.84 4.88 12.70
N ALA A 570 22.58 4.25 11.80
CA ALA A 570 23.57 4.95 10.97
C ALA A 570 22.90 5.99 10.05
N GLY A 571 21.76 5.64 9.43
CA GLY A 571 20.93 6.58 8.67
C GLY A 571 20.42 7.74 9.52
N MET A 572 20.05 7.48 10.78
CA MET A 572 19.71 8.51 11.77
C MET A 572 20.89 9.46 12.00
N SER A 573 22.11 8.96 12.16
CA SER A 573 23.31 9.79 12.33
C SER A 573 23.57 10.69 11.13
N VAL A 574 23.40 10.18 9.90
CA VAL A 574 23.50 10.99 8.68
C VAL A 574 22.41 12.08 8.63
N ALA A 575 21.18 11.73 9.02
CA ALA A 575 20.09 12.69 9.10
C ALA A 575 20.33 13.78 10.15
N ILE A 576 20.89 13.44 11.32
CA ILE A 576 21.27 14.40 12.37
C ILE A 576 22.38 15.33 11.87
N HIS A 577 23.39 14.78 11.20
CA HIS A 577 24.47 15.57 10.61
C HIS A 577 23.96 16.59 9.58
N GLY A 578 23.07 16.17 8.69
CA GLY A 578 22.44 17.06 7.72
C GLY A 578 21.52 18.11 8.35
N ALA A 579 20.75 17.74 9.38
CA ALA A 579 19.79 18.63 10.02
C ALA A 579 20.44 19.70 10.91
N PHE A 580 21.53 19.34 11.59
CA PHE A 580 22.23 20.15 12.57
C PHE A 580 23.76 20.09 12.35
N PRO A 581 24.26 20.68 11.25
CA PRO A 581 25.70 20.64 10.93
C PRO A 581 26.56 21.28 12.01
N GLU A 582 26.03 22.26 12.75
CA GLU A 582 26.70 22.94 13.87
C GLU A 582 27.12 21.99 15.01
N LEU A 583 26.38 20.89 15.23
CA LEU A 583 26.77 19.88 16.22
C LEU A 583 28.07 19.16 15.85
N PHE A 584 28.45 19.20 14.57
CA PHE A 584 29.59 18.49 14.01
C PHE A 584 30.75 19.40 13.60
N SER A 585 30.68 20.72 13.78
CA SER A 585 31.67 21.65 13.22
C SER A 585 32.91 21.90 14.09
N SER A 586 32.87 21.61 15.39
CA SER A 586 33.98 21.93 16.31
C SER A 586 34.41 20.74 17.18
N MET A 587 33.84 20.59 18.38
CA MET A 587 34.25 19.58 19.35
C MET A 587 34.04 18.16 18.83
N LEU A 588 32.88 17.90 18.21
CA LEU A 588 32.58 16.56 17.71
C LEU A 588 33.42 16.21 16.47
N ALA A 589 33.70 17.15 15.57
CA ALA A 589 34.64 16.95 14.46
C ALA A 589 36.07 16.74 14.95
N GLN A 590 36.49 17.41 16.03
CA GLN A 590 37.82 17.20 16.58
C GLN A 590 37.99 15.84 17.23
N TRP A 591 36.96 15.32 17.91
CA TRP A 591 37.05 14.10 18.72
C TRP A 591 36.28 12.90 18.13
N TRP A 592 35.82 12.99 16.88
CA TRP A 592 34.99 11.96 16.25
C TRP A 592 35.58 10.53 16.29
N PRO A 593 36.90 10.30 16.13
CA PRO A 593 37.44 8.95 16.15
C PRO A 593 37.27 8.30 17.54
N LEU A 594 37.47 9.09 18.61
CA LEU A 594 37.30 8.61 19.98
C LEU A 594 35.83 8.31 20.29
N VAL A 595 34.89 9.12 19.76
CA VAL A 595 33.46 8.85 19.90
C VAL A 595 33.10 7.51 19.23
N MET A 596 33.64 7.22 18.04
CA MET A 596 33.45 5.91 17.39
C MET A 596 34.02 4.75 18.20
N PHE A 597 35.21 4.92 18.80
CA PHE A 597 35.76 3.90 19.72
C PHE A 597 34.92 3.74 20.99
N ALA A 598 34.40 4.81 21.56
CA ALA A 598 33.51 4.74 22.71
C ALA A 598 32.22 3.97 22.37
N ILE A 599 31.65 4.18 21.17
CA ILE A 599 30.50 3.41 20.68
C ILE A 599 30.89 1.94 20.45
N ALA A 600 32.09 1.65 19.93
CA ALA A 600 32.60 0.29 19.78
C ALA A 600 32.73 -0.43 21.14
N PHE A 601 33.29 0.22 22.15
CA PHE A 601 33.37 -0.31 23.52
C PHE A 601 31.99 -0.50 24.14
N ALA A 602 31.10 0.49 24.00
CA ALA A 602 29.74 0.42 24.55
C ALA A 602 28.93 -0.70 23.89
N SER A 603 29.02 -0.86 22.57
CA SER A 603 28.34 -1.94 21.84
C SER A 603 28.89 -3.32 22.21
N ALA A 604 30.21 -3.46 22.40
CA ALA A 604 30.83 -4.68 22.91
C ALA A 604 30.32 -5.05 24.31
N GLY A 605 30.30 -4.07 25.23
CA GLY A 605 29.81 -4.26 26.60
C GLY A 605 28.31 -4.59 26.65
N LEU A 606 27.49 -3.88 25.86
CA LEU A 606 26.06 -4.10 25.77
C LEU A 606 25.74 -5.47 25.14
N GLY A 607 26.53 -5.91 24.16
CA GLY A 607 26.45 -7.26 23.60
C GLY A 607 26.69 -8.35 24.66
N GLN A 608 27.73 -8.18 25.49
CA GLN A 608 28.03 -9.12 26.58
C GLN A 608 26.92 -9.14 27.65
N TRP A 609 26.37 -7.97 28.00
CA TRP A 609 25.24 -7.86 28.92
C TRP A 609 23.97 -8.51 28.35
N LEU A 610 23.65 -8.30 27.07
CA LEU A 610 22.50 -8.96 26.43
C LEU A 610 22.67 -10.48 26.37
N HIS A 611 23.91 -10.96 26.20
CA HIS A 611 24.21 -12.39 26.28
C HIS A 611 23.93 -12.95 27.70
N SER A 612 24.24 -12.19 28.76
CA SER A 612 23.93 -12.61 30.14
C SER A 612 22.42 -12.65 30.43
N VAL A 613 21.62 -11.82 29.77
CA VAL A 613 20.14 -11.81 29.86
C VAL A 613 19.47 -12.81 28.88
N ARG A 614 20.23 -13.73 28.28
CA ARG A 614 19.76 -14.75 27.32
C ARG A 614 19.09 -14.20 26.05
N GLN A 615 19.46 -12.99 25.61
CA GLN A 615 18.99 -12.37 24.37
C GLN A 615 20.01 -12.52 23.23
N SER A 616 20.42 -13.77 22.94
CA SER A 616 21.47 -14.07 21.95
C SER A 616 21.14 -13.58 20.53
N ILE A 617 19.86 -13.48 20.19
CA ILE A 617 19.41 -13.00 18.87
C ILE A 617 19.82 -11.54 18.61
N VAL A 618 19.85 -10.71 19.65
CA VAL A 618 20.29 -9.30 19.56
C VAL A 618 21.77 -9.16 19.93
N ALA A 619 22.26 -9.98 20.87
CA ALA A 619 23.65 -9.93 21.31
C ALA A 619 24.64 -10.33 20.19
N ASP A 620 24.34 -11.39 19.42
CA ASP A 620 25.27 -11.88 18.40
C ASP A 620 25.55 -10.83 17.31
N PRO A 621 24.53 -10.20 16.68
CA PRO A 621 24.76 -9.17 15.66
C PRO A 621 25.51 -7.96 16.23
N LEU A 622 25.06 -7.42 17.37
CA LEU A 622 25.65 -6.23 17.98
C LEU A 622 27.15 -6.44 18.30
N SER A 623 27.46 -7.60 18.84
CA SER A 623 28.83 -7.96 19.18
C SER A 623 29.71 -8.19 17.96
N GLN A 624 29.15 -8.57 16.80
CA GLN A 624 29.88 -8.69 15.54
C GLN A 624 30.11 -7.31 14.92
N SER A 625 29.10 -6.45 14.94
CA SER A 625 29.21 -5.07 14.44
C SER A 625 30.23 -4.25 15.25
N SER A 626 30.34 -4.50 16.56
CA SER A 626 31.37 -3.86 17.39
C SER A 626 32.81 -4.20 16.98
N LEU A 627 33.04 -5.32 16.28
CA LEU A 627 34.36 -5.66 15.72
C LEU A 627 34.71 -4.80 14.51
N LEU A 628 33.71 -4.30 13.77
CA LEU A 628 33.91 -3.50 12.56
C LEU A 628 34.01 -2.01 12.87
N LEU A 629 33.36 -1.53 13.94
CA LEU A 629 33.35 -0.12 14.32
C LEU A 629 34.76 0.50 14.48
N PRO A 630 35.76 -0.16 15.10
CA PRO A 630 37.14 0.33 15.15
C PRO A 630 37.80 0.60 13.80
N LEU A 631 37.36 -0.07 12.73
CA LEU A 631 37.93 0.14 11.39
C LEU A 631 37.53 1.48 10.79
N ILE A 632 36.35 2.00 11.17
CA ILE A 632 35.83 3.28 10.68
C ILE A 632 36.80 4.43 11.00
N PRO A 633 37.25 4.66 12.25
CA PRO A 633 38.25 5.69 12.53
C PRO A 633 39.63 5.36 11.96
N LEU A 634 40.05 4.10 11.96
CA LEU A 634 41.38 3.71 11.46
C LEU A 634 41.58 3.99 9.97
N LEU A 635 40.51 3.86 9.18
CA LEU A 635 40.51 4.14 7.74
C LEU A 635 40.00 5.56 7.44
N GLY A 636 38.94 6.00 8.13
CA GLY A 636 38.24 7.24 7.85
C GLY A 636 39.07 8.50 8.10
N VAL A 637 40.01 8.46 9.05
CA VAL A 637 40.94 9.59 9.30
C VAL A 637 41.83 9.91 8.09
N TRP A 638 42.06 8.94 7.19
CA TRP A 638 42.83 9.16 5.97
C TRP A 638 41.99 9.71 4.81
N TRP A 639 40.68 9.49 4.85
CA TRP A 639 39.75 9.94 3.80
C TRP A 639 39.11 11.29 4.13
N TYR A 640 38.87 11.55 5.41
CA TYR A 640 38.19 12.74 5.91
C TYR A 640 39.14 13.54 6.81
N ALA A 641 39.67 14.63 6.26
CA ALA A 641 40.43 15.62 7.01
C ALA A 641 39.55 16.87 7.22
N PRO A 642 39.00 17.09 8.42
CA PRO A 642 38.15 18.25 8.66
C PRO A 642 38.96 19.54 8.53
N GLU A 643 38.45 20.46 7.71
CA GLU A 643 38.99 21.82 7.57
C GLU A 643 38.76 22.59 8.88
N ASN A 644 39.72 23.42 9.30
CA ASN A 644 39.64 24.28 10.50
C ASN A 644 39.69 23.59 11.87
N VAL A 645 40.23 22.37 11.97
CA VAL A 645 40.44 21.69 13.25
C VAL A 645 41.93 21.66 13.63
N GLN A 646 42.26 22.13 14.84
CA GLN A 646 43.65 22.16 15.34
C GLN A 646 44.24 20.75 15.55
N PHE A 647 43.38 19.77 15.87
CA PHE A 647 43.78 18.39 16.14
C PHE A 647 43.44 17.45 14.97
N ILE A 648 44.37 17.34 14.05
CA ILE A 648 44.34 16.41 12.91
C ILE A 648 44.83 15.02 13.36
N TRP A 649 44.00 13.99 13.16
CA TRP A 649 44.30 12.61 13.57
C TRP A 649 45.15 11.81 12.57
N SER A 650 45.29 12.31 11.33
CA SER A 650 46.08 11.64 10.27
C SER A 650 47.59 11.80 10.46
N GLY A 651 48.03 12.63 11.42
CA GLY A 651 49.43 12.66 11.85
C GLY A 651 49.83 11.32 12.47
N TRP A 652 50.99 10.79 12.08
CA TRP A 652 51.50 9.49 12.56
C TRP A 652 51.67 9.42 14.08
N ASP A 653 51.91 10.56 14.74
CA ASP A 653 51.98 10.67 16.19
C ASP A 653 50.62 10.34 16.85
N ARG A 654 49.54 10.96 16.37
CA ARG A 654 48.18 10.80 16.92
C ARG A 654 47.51 9.53 16.40
N TYR A 655 47.82 9.12 15.19
CA TYR A 655 47.39 7.86 14.62
C TYR A 655 47.90 6.67 15.45
N SER A 656 49.10 6.78 16.04
CA SER A 656 49.61 5.76 16.97
C SER A 656 48.66 5.51 18.14
N LEU A 657 48.04 6.56 18.68
CA LEU A 657 47.08 6.48 19.77
C LEU A 657 45.77 5.82 19.33
N LEU A 658 45.31 6.07 18.10
CA LEU A 658 44.13 5.41 17.54
C LEU A 658 44.35 3.91 17.36
N LEU A 659 45.51 3.50 16.85
CA LEU A 659 45.90 2.09 16.74
C LEU A 659 45.99 1.41 18.12
N LEU A 660 46.48 2.13 19.13
CA LEU A 660 46.55 1.61 20.50
C LEU A 660 45.15 1.40 21.10
N ILE A 661 44.23 2.34 20.91
CA ILE A 661 42.84 2.20 21.36
C ILE A 661 42.15 1.04 20.63
N ALA A 662 42.35 0.93 19.31
CA ALA A 662 41.84 -0.20 18.53
C ALA A 662 42.38 -1.54 19.03
N ALA A 663 43.67 -1.61 19.37
CA ALA A 663 44.25 -2.79 19.99
C ALA A 663 43.57 -3.14 21.32
N GLY A 664 43.23 -2.14 22.14
CA GLY A 664 42.46 -2.32 23.37
C GLY A 664 41.08 -2.95 23.10
N VAL A 665 40.34 -2.45 22.09
CA VAL A 665 39.03 -3.00 21.70
C VAL A 665 39.14 -4.45 21.21
N TYR A 666 40.04 -4.72 20.26
CA TYR A 666 40.24 -6.07 19.73
C TYR A 666 40.80 -7.04 20.78
N GLY A 667 41.65 -6.55 21.69
CA GLY A 667 42.21 -7.31 22.79
C GLY A 667 41.13 -7.71 23.79
N LEU A 668 40.26 -6.78 24.17
CA LEU A 668 39.09 -7.06 25.01
C LEU A 668 38.18 -8.10 24.34
N HIS A 669 37.87 -7.95 23.06
CA HIS A 669 37.07 -8.93 22.33
C HIS A 669 37.74 -10.30 22.21
N GLY A 670 39.05 -10.35 21.97
CA GLY A 670 39.83 -11.58 21.92
C GLY A 670 39.94 -12.27 23.28
N TYR A 671 39.88 -11.51 24.37
CA TYR A 671 39.77 -12.06 25.72
C TYR A 671 38.38 -12.62 25.97
N LEU A 672 37.32 -11.84 25.77
CA LEU A 672 35.93 -12.21 26.05
C LEU A 672 35.42 -13.39 25.19
N ARG A 673 35.87 -13.50 23.93
CA ARG A 673 35.43 -14.55 22.99
C ARG A 673 36.41 -15.72 22.86
N GLU A 674 37.52 -15.69 23.59
CA GLU A 674 38.60 -16.68 23.47
C GLU A 674 39.16 -16.88 22.04
N SER A 675 38.99 -15.87 21.17
CA SER A 675 39.40 -15.94 19.76
C SER A 675 40.87 -15.54 19.59
N ILE A 676 41.69 -16.48 19.10
CA ILE A 676 43.11 -16.26 18.82
C ILE A 676 43.28 -15.20 17.72
N GLY A 677 42.44 -15.23 16.68
CA GLY A 677 42.52 -14.27 15.57
C GLY A 677 42.34 -12.81 16.02
N LEU A 678 41.43 -12.56 16.96
CA LEU A 678 41.24 -11.22 17.53
C LEU A 678 42.40 -10.79 18.42
N ARG A 679 43.01 -11.73 19.16
CA ARG A 679 44.23 -11.47 19.93
C ARG A 679 45.43 -11.16 19.02
N MET A 680 45.55 -11.85 17.89
CA MET A 680 46.55 -11.55 16.86
C MET A 680 46.33 -10.15 16.28
N MET A 681 45.08 -9.80 15.93
CA MET A 681 44.74 -8.46 15.44
C MET A 681 45.09 -7.38 16.46
N ALA A 682 44.77 -7.59 17.74
CA ALA A 682 45.16 -6.68 18.81
C ALA A 682 46.69 -6.52 18.89
N GLY A 683 47.45 -7.62 18.86
CA GLY A 683 48.91 -7.58 18.83
C GLY A 683 49.46 -6.83 17.61
N ALA A 684 48.90 -7.07 16.42
CA ALA A 684 49.27 -6.36 15.21
C ALA A 684 49.01 -4.84 15.32
N MET A 685 47.89 -4.44 15.93
CA MET A 685 47.57 -3.03 16.17
C MET A 685 48.51 -2.38 17.22
N ILE A 686 48.97 -3.11 18.24
CA ILE A 686 50.00 -2.63 19.18
C ILE A 686 51.31 -2.39 18.45
N LEU A 687 51.74 -3.32 17.59
CA LEU A 687 52.95 -3.17 16.80
C LEU A 687 52.84 -2.03 15.79
N GLY A 688 51.69 -1.91 15.13
CA GLY A 688 51.38 -0.78 14.25
C GLY A 688 51.42 0.56 14.98
N SER A 689 50.85 0.62 16.19
CA SER A 689 50.91 1.81 17.05
C SER A 689 52.35 2.19 17.37
N PHE A 690 53.18 1.21 17.75
CA PHE A 690 54.59 1.42 18.03
C PHE A 690 55.37 1.91 16.80
N TRP A 691 55.17 1.30 15.62
CA TRP A 691 55.81 1.76 14.38
C TRP A 691 55.34 3.15 13.96
N SER A 692 54.06 3.46 14.11
CA SER A 692 53.51 4.79 13.85
C SER A 692 54.16 5.85 14.75
N LEU A 693 54.36 5.52 16.03
CA LEU A 693 55.06 6.38 16.98
C LEU A 693 56.53 6.59 16.61
N LEU A 694 57.25 5.52 16.23
CA LEU A 694 58.64 5.63 15.78
C LEU A 694 58.77 6.48 14.51
N HIS A 695 57.89 6.27 13.54
CA HIS A 695 57.88 7.05 12.30
C HIS A 695 57.66 8.55 12.54
N SER A 696 56.90 8.90 13.58
CA SER A 696 56.63 10.31 13.92
C SER A 696 57.84 11.04 14.51
N ARG A 697 58.87 10.33 14.98
CA ARG A 697 60.07 10.92 15.58
C ARG A 697 61.20 10.97 14.56
N PRO A 698 61.69 12.16 14.17
CA PRO A 698 62.72 12.28 13.14
C PRO A 698 64.05 11.62 13.54
N ASP A 699 64.33 11.51 14.84
CA ASP A 699 65.57 10.95 15.40
C ASP A 699 65.58 9.41 15.49
N LEU A 700 64.47 8.75 15.16
CA LEU A 700 64.29 7.30 15.32
C LEU A 700 63.99 6.62 13.98
N ARG A 701 64.65 7.05 12.92
CA ARG A 701 64.44 6.49 11.58
C ARG A 701 64.92 5.03 11.51
N PHE A 702 64.24 4.25 10.69
CA PHE A 702 64.52 2.81 10.52
C PHE A 702 65.98 2.53 10.13
N LEU A 703 66.55 3.37 9.24
CA LEU A 703 67.91 3.17 8.74
C LEU A 703 68.99 3.54 9.77
N GLU A 704 68.68 4.41 10.74
CA GLU A 704 69.63 4.82 11.79
C GLU A 704 69.58 3.84 12.98
N HIS A 705 68.38 3.31 13.26
CA HIS A 705 68.12 2.45 14.41
C HIS A 705 67.25 1.23 14.05
N PRO A 706 67.73 0.29 13.24
CA PRO A 706 66.93 -0.86 12.82
C PRO A 706 66.57 -1.78 14.00
N GLN A 707 67.36 -1.80 15.08
CA GLN A 707 67.07 -2.60 16.27
C GLN A 707 65.83 -2.09 16.99
N PHE A 708 65.65 -0.77 17.11
CA PHE A 708 64.44 -0.19 17.75
C PHE A 708 63.16 -0.53 16.98
N TRP A 709 63.23 -0.69 15.65
CA TRP A 709 62.08 -1.03 14.83
C TRP A 709 61.72 -2.51 14.84
N LEU A 710 62.70 -3.40 14.93
CA LEU A 710 62.52 -4.85 14.71
C LEU A 710 62.57 -5.69 15.99
N LEU A 711 63.31 -5.25 17.02
CA LEU A 711 63.45 -5.99 18.27
C LEU A 711 62.13 -6.05 19.08
N PRO A 712 61.38 -4.95 19.28
CA PRO A 712 60.11 -5.02 20.02
C PRO A 712 59.06 -5.92 19.35
N PRO A 713 58.84 -5.89 18.02
CA PRO A 713 58.01 -6.87 17.32
C PRO A 713 58.44 -8.33 17.49
N ALA A 714 59.75 -8.59 17.49
CA ALA A 714 60.29 -9.93 17.71
C ALA A 714 59.98 -10.44 19.12
N ILE A 715 60.22 -9.62 20.14
CA ILE A 715 59.91 -9.96 21.54
C ILE A 715 58.39 -10.15 21.72
N ALA A 716 57.57 -9.24 21.19
CA ALA A 716 56.12 -9.34 21.27
C ALA A 716 55.59 -10.62 20.61
N SER A 717 56.16 -11.03 19.48
CA SER A 717 55.82 -12.29 18.79
C SER A 717 56.18 -13.52 19.63
N LEU A 718 57.34 -13.51 20.30
CA LEU A 718 57.75 -14.58 21.22
C LEU A 718 56.79 -14.69 22.41
N VAL A 719 56.47 -13.56 23.06
CA VAL A 719 55.51 -13.53 24.17
C VAL A 719 54.14 -14.02 23.71
N PHE A 720 53.66 -13.57 22.55
CA PHE A 720 52.38 -13.98 22.01
C PHE A 720 52.30 -15.50 21.78
N VAL A 721 53.34 -16.08 21.16
CA VAL A 721 53.42 -17.52 20.92
C VAL A 721 53.49 -18.30 22.23
N GLU A 722 54.26 -17.83 23.21
CA GLU A 722 54.41 -18.52 24.49
C GLU A 722 53.10 -18.56 25.28
N VAL A 723 52.39 -17.43 25.34
CA VAL A 723 51.08 -17.34 26.01
C VAL A 723 50.04 -18.22 25.32
N ASN A 724 50.08 -18.34 23.99
CA ASN A 724 49.09 -19.09 23.21
C ASN A 724 49.58 -20.47 22.73
N ARG A 725 50.70 -20.99 23.28
CA ARG A 725 51.37 -22.20 22.78
C ARG A 725 50.47 -23.43 22.69
N LYS A 726 49.52 -23.57 23.63
CA LYS A 726 48.57 -24.70 23.67
C LYS A 726 47.48 -24.63 22.59
N ARG A 727 47.28 -23.47 21.97
CA ARG A 727 46.21 -23.22 21.00
C ARG A 727 46.72 -23.06 19.56
N LEU A 728 48.04 -22.93 19.38
CA LEU A 728 48.69 -22.80 18.08
C LEU A 728 49.17 -24.16 17.59
N GLN A 729 49.26 -24.33 16.27
CA GLN A 729 49.89 -25.51 15.68
C GLN A 729 51.37 -25.56 16.05
N GLU A 730 51.90 -26.75 16.37
CA GLU A 730 53.29 -26.93 16.77
C GLU A 730 54.25 -26.34 15.72
N ASN A 731 54.02 -26.60 14.43
CA ASN A 731 54.80 -26.03 13.33
C ASN A 731 54.81 -24.49 13.33
N ALA A 732 53.70 -23.85 13.67
CA ALA A 732 53.61 -22.38 13.74
C ALA A 732 54.34 -21.82 14.96
N VAL A 733 54.27 -22.52 16.10
CA VAL A 733 55.02 -22.18 17.31
C VAL A 733 56.52 -22.23 17.04
N PHE A 734 57.00 -23.29 16.38
CA PHE A 734 58.39 -23.41 15.97
C PHE A 734 58.78 -22.29 15.01
N ALA A 735 58.08 -22.16 13.88
CA ALA A 735 58.40 -21.17 12.84
C ALA A 735 58.49 -19.74 13.40
N VAL A 736 57.51 -19.31 14.19
CA VAL A 736 57.50 -17.94 14.75
C VAL A 736 58.60 -17.75 15.78
N ARG A 737 58.92 -18.76 16.62
CA ARG A 737 60.07 -18.68 17.54
C ARG A 737 61.39 -18.50 16.79
N TYR A 738 61.65 -19.31 15.75
CA TYR A 738 62.86 -19.19 14.95
C TYR A 738 62.95 -17.84 14.24
N VAL A 739 61.87 -17.42 13.58
CA VAL A 739 61.83 -16.14 12.86
C VAL A 739 62.01 -14.97 13.82
N ALA A 740 61.33 -14.96 14.96
CA ALA A 740 61.46 -13.87 15.94
C ALA A 740 62.87 -13.80 16.54
N ILE A 741 63.46 -14.94 16.91
CA ILE A 741 64.86 -15.00 17.37
C ILE A 741 65.79 -14.48 16.27
N LEU A 742 65.64 -14.94 15.03
CA LEU A 742 66.44 -14.50 13.90
C LEU A 742 66.32 -12.99 13.64
N VAL A 743 65.11 -12.43 13.67
CA VAL A 743 64.86 -10.99 13.49
C VAL A 743 65.47 -10.17 14.63
N ALA A 744 65.31 -10.61 15.89
CA ALA A 744 65.92 -9.93 17.04
C ALA A 744 67.44 -9.83 16.88
N TYR A 745 68.06 -10.93 16.47
CA TYR A 745 69.49 -11.05 16.26
C TYR A 745 70.01 -10.28 15.03
N LEU A 746 69.33 -10.41 13.89
CA LEU A 746 69.70 -9.74 12.64
C LEU A 746 69.57 -8.23 12.78
N SER A 747 68.51 -7.75 13.44
CA SER A 747 68.31 -6.32 13.67
C SER A 747 69.40 -5.70 14.56
N SER A 748 69.80 -6.39 15.63
CA SER A 748 70.92 -5.96 16.49
C SER A 748 72.25 -5.92 15.75
N THR A 749 72.48 -6.89 14.86
CA THR A 749 73.72 -6.94 14.06
C THR A 749 73.76 -5.85 13.00
N ALA A 750 72.62 -5.58 12.34
CA ALA A 750 72.51 -4.52 11.36
C ALA A 750 72.81 -3.16 11.99
N GLU A 751 72.30 -2.87 13.19
CA GLU A 751 72.59 -1.61 13.89
C GLU A 751 74.07 -1.48 14.26
N VAL A 752 74.69 -2.55 14.79
CA VAL A 752 76.12 -2.56 15.09
C VAL A 752 76.96 -2.36 13.84
N PHE A 753 76.57 -2.97 12.71
CA PHE A 753 77.29 -2.87 11.46
C PHE A 753 77.20 -1.45 10.86
N LEU A 754 75.99 -0.88 10.84
CA LEU A 754 75.75 0.49 10.35
C LEU A 754 76.55 1.52 11.16
N LYS A 755 76.58 1.39 12.48
CA LYS A 755 77.32 2.32 13.36
C LYS A 755 78.83 2.01 13.45
N ALA A 756 79.25 0.77 13.20
CA ALA A 756 80.67 0.43 13.08
C ALA A 756 81.32 1.13 11.86
N PHE A 757 80.57 1.39 10.79
CA PHE A 757 81.06 2.20 9.67
C PHE A 757 81.28 3.67 10.02
N GLU A 758 80.70 4.15 11.12
CA GLU A 758 80.88 5.51 11.63
C GLU A 758 82.10 5.62 12.58
N GLY A 759 82.88 4.54 12.76
CA GLY A 759 84.15 4.55 13.51
C GLY A 759 84.03 4.30 15.02
N GLN A 760 82.94 3.71 15.51
CA GLN A 760 82.74 3.40 16.93
C GLN A 760 83.18 1.97 17.30
N LEU A 761 84.28 1.84 18.05
CA LEU A 761 84.86 0.54 18.48
C LEU A 761 84.01 -0.27 19.48
N TRP A 762 83.19 0.41 20.28
CA TRP A 762 82.50 -0.22 21.41
C TRP A 762 81.43 -1.24 20.97
N GLN A 763 80.81 -1.02 19.81
CA GLN A 763 79.65 -1.81 19.37
C GLN A 763 80.04 -3.20 18.84
N PRO A 764 81.07 -3.37 17.97
CA PRO A 764 81.55 -4.70 17.59
C PRO A 764 82.04 -5.55 18.77
N LEU A 765 82.67 -4.91 19.77
CA LEU A 765 83.12 -5.59 20.99
C LEU A 765 81.94 -6.10 21.82
N LEU A 766 80.91 -5.25 22.01
CA LEU A 766 79.71 -5.63 22.75
C LEU A 766 78.94 -6.75 22.03
N LEU A 767 78.86 -6.69 20.69
CA LEU A 767 78.30 -7.76 19.85
C LEU A 767 79.09 -9.07 19.99
N LEU A 768 80.42 -9.01 20.02
CA LEU A 768 81.27 -10.20 20.21
C LEU A 768 80.95 -10.88 21.54
N VAL A 769 80.92 -10.12 22.65
CA VAL A 769 80.62 -10.64 23.99
C VAL A 769 79.21 -11.25 24.03
N LEU A 770 78.21 -10.55 23.51
CA LEU A 770 76.82 -11.05 23.46
C LEU A 770 76.68 -12.29 22.55
N SER A 771 77.40 -12.35 21.44
CA SER A 771 77.37 -13.51 20.52
C SER A 771 78.00 -14.75 21.15
N LEU A 772 79.10 -14.60 21.90
CA LEU A 772 79.74 -15.67 22.64
C LEU A 772 78.84 -16.16 23.79
N CYS A 773 78.18 -15.25 24.50
CA CYS A 773 77.17 -15.59 25.49
C CYS A 773 75.99 -16.34 24.85
N GLY A 774 75.51 -15.90 23.68
CA GLY A 774 74.44 -16.57 22.94
C GLY A 774 74.83 -17.96 22.45
N PHE A 775 76.06 -18.13 21.95
CA PHE A 775 76.64 -19.42 21.57
C PHE A 775 76.72 -20.36 22.78
N ALA A 776 77.24 -19.89 23.92
CA ALA A 776 77.31 -20.65 25.15
C ALA A 776 75.92 -21.03 25.69
N ALA A 777 74.97 -20.09 25.66
CA ALA A 777 73.58 -20.35 26.03
C ALA A 777 72.92 -21.37 25.09
N GLY A 778 73.21 -21.35 23.79
CA GLY A 778 72.72 -22.33 22.83
C GLY A 778 73.20 -23.76 23.12
N ILE A 779 74.45 -23.91 23.55
CA ILE A 779 75.02 -25.19 24.02
C ILE A 779 74.34 -25.64 25.33
N LEU A 780 74.18 -24.71 26.28
CA LEU A 780 73.68 -25.01 27.62
C LEU A 780 72.17 -25.33 27.63
N LEU A 781 71.38 -24.59 26.86
CA LEU A 781 69.93 -24.77 26.72
C LEU A 781 69.55 -25.78 25.63
N ARG A 782 70.52 -26.30 24.87
CA ARG A 782 70.30 -27.21 23.73
C ARG A 782 69.32 -26.65 22.70
N VAL A 783 69.47 -25.37 22.33
CA VAL A 783 68.61 -24.72 21.31
C VAL A 783 69.45 -24.38 20.08
N ARG A 784 69.15 -25.03 18.94
CA ARG A 784 69.94 -24.89 17.70
C ARG A 784 70.00 -23.46 17.18
N ALA A 785 68.90 -22.72 17.29
CA ALA A 785 68.82 -21.32 16.84
C ALA A 785 69.92 -20.46 17.49
N PHE A 786 70.09 -20.56 18.82
CA PHE A 786 71.09 -19.80 19.56
C PHE A 786 72.52 -20.18 19.18
N LEU A 787 72.78 -21.47 18.93
CA LEU A 787 74.10 -21.95 18.49
C LEU A 787 74.47 -21.37 17.10
N PHE A 788 73.57 -21.49 16.11
CA PHE A 788 73.82 -21.02 14.75
C PHE A 788 73.91 -19.49 14.68
N CYS A 789 72.98 -18.79 15.33
CA CYS A 789 72.99 -17.33 15.42
C CYS A 789 74.25 -16.82 16.13
N GLY A 790 74.59 -17.37 17.30
CA GLY A 790 75.78 -16.98 18.06
C GLY A 790 77.05 -17.12 17.24
N THR A 791 77.23 -18.26 16.56
CA THR A 791 78.40 -18.52 15.70
C THR A 791 78.48 -17.54 14.52
N ALA A 792 77.36 -17.28 13.85
CA ALA A 792 77.31 -16.34 12.72
C ALA A 792 77.66 -14.91 13.17
N PHE A 793 77.18 -14.46 14.34
CA PHE A 793 77.48 -13.12 14.83
C PHE A 793 78.88 -12.95 15.39
N THR A 794 79.47 -14.00 15.98
CA THR A 794 80.90 -13.98 16.31
C THR A 794 81.73 -13.75 15.05
N PHE A 795 81.38 -14.40 13.94
CA PHE A 795 82.04 -14.18 12.66
C PHE A 795 81.85 -12.75 12.13
N VAL A 796 80.63 -12.22 12.16
CA VAL A 796 80.35 -10.82 11.74
C VAL A 796 81.07 -9.80 12.63
N ALA A 797 81.10 -10.02 13.96
CA ALA A 797 81.81 -9.15 14.89
C ALA A 797 83.33 -9.16 14.62
N LEU A 798 83.91 -10.33 14.31
CA LEU A 798 85.30 -10.44 13.90
C LEU A 798 85.58 -9.67 12.60
N LEU A 799 84.71 -9.79 11.58
CA LEU A 799 84.82 -9.00 10.35
C LEU A 799 84.75 -7.49 10.63
N GLY A 800 83.82 -7.05 11.49
CA GLY A 800 83.69 -5.65 11.90
C GLY A 800 84.95 -5.13 12.61
N MET A 801 85.56 -5.92 13.48
CA MET A 801 86.83 -5.57 14.14
C MET A 801 88.01 -5.51 13.17
N VAL A 802 88.10 -6.43 12.19
CA VAL A 802 89.14 -6.41 11.14
C VAL A 802 88.97 -5.19 10.24
N TRP A 803 87.74 -4.86 9.87
CA TRP A 803 87.41 -3.65 9.12
C TRP A 803 87.84 -2.39 9.89
N HIS A 804 87.49 -2.30 11.16
CA HIS A 804 87.90 -1.17 11.99
C HIS A 804 89.44 -1.10 12.15
N ALA A 805 90.12 -2.23 12.29
CA ALA A 805 91.59 -2.27 12.32
C ALA A 805 92.19 -1.75 11.01
N GLN A 806 91.58 -2.08 9.86
CA GLN A 806 91.99 -1.55 8.55
C GLN A 806 91.77 -0.04 8.45
N GLN A 807 90.62 0.49 8.90
CA GLN A 807 90.34 1.93 8.89
C GLN A 807 91.27 2.70 9.83
N ALA A 808 91.49 2.20 11.05
CA ALA A 808 92.33 2.85 12.06
C ALA A 808 93.82 2.88 11.66
N ILE A 809 94.31 1.84 10.99
CA ILE A 809 95.72 1.72 10.56
C ILE A 809 95.91 2.33 9.15
N GLY A 810 94.83 2.52 8.39
CA GLY A 810 94.86 3.02 7.01
C GLY A 810 95.49 2.05 6.00
N GLN A 811 95.65 0.78 6.36
CA GLN A 811 96.37 -0.23 5.58
C GLN A 811 95.56 -1.52 5.47
N VAL A 812 95.62 -2.18 4.31
CA VAL A 812 94.76 -3.36 3.98
C VAL A 812 95.29 -4.67 4.58
N TRP A 813 96.52 -4.70 5.12
CA TRP A 813 97.13 -5.92 5.67
C TRP A 813 96.34 -6.70 6.74
N PRO A 814 95.49 -6.08 7.59
CA PRO A 814 94.64 -6.83 8.52
C PRO A 814 93.70 -7.81 7.82
N TRP A 815 93.20 -7.47 6.62
CA TRP A 815 92.38 -8.38 5.81
C TRP A 815 93.17 -9.59 5.32
N TRP A 816 94.42 -9.38 4.88
CA TRP A 816 95.31 -10.46 4.45
C TRP A 816 95.61 -11.42 5.60
N VAL A 817 95.97 -10.89 6.77
CA VAL A 817 96.26 -11.71 7.96
C VAL A 817 95.03 -12.47 8.42
N PHE A 818 93.87 -11.81 8.49
CA PHE A 818 92.62 -12.46 8.84
C PHE A 818 92.25 -13.57 7.85
N GLY A 819 92.37 -13.32 6.54
CA GLY A 819 92.08 -14.29 5.49
C GLY A 819 93.00 -15.52 5.55
N ILE A 820 94.31 -15.31 5.69
CA ILE A 820 95.29 -16.40 5.79
C ILE A 820 95.07 -17.21 7.07
N ALA A 821 94.92 -16.56 8.23
CA ALA A 821 94.70 -17.23 9.50
C ALA A 821 93.40 -18.05 9.49
N THR A 822 92.32 -17.48 8.95
CA THR A 822 91.03 -18.17 8.80
C THR A 822 91.15 -19.35 7.84
N GLY A 823 91.87 -19.19 6.72
CA GLY A 823 92.11 -20.27 5.76
C GLY A 823 92.88 -21.45 6.34
N ILE A 824 93.99 -21.17 7.06
CA ILE A 824 94.76 -22.20 7.79
C ILE A 824 93.87 -22.87 8.85
N GLY A 825 93.10 -22.08 9.60
CA GLY A 825 92.14 -22.58 10.58
C GLY A 825 91.12 -23.53 9.96
N LEU A 826 90.53 -23.18 8.81
CA LEU A 826 89.55 -24.01 8.11
C LEU A 826 90.16 -25.33 7.63
N ILE A 827 91.37 -25.30 7.05
CA ILE A 827 92.08 -26.51 6.64
C ILE A 827 92.33 -27.42 7.84
N GLY A 828 92.76 -26.86 8.97
CA GLY A 828 92.95 -27.61 10.22
C GLY A 828 91.64 -28.21 10.74
N LEU A 829 90.55 -27.45 10.70
CA LEU A 829 89.23 -27.89 11.13
C LEU A 829 88.66 -28.98 10.22
N LEU A 830 88.86 -28.88 8.90
CA LEU A 830 88.51 -29.91 7.93
C LEU A 830 89.34 -31.18 8.14
N GLY A 831 90.64 -31.06 8.36
CA GLY A 831 91.50 -32.20 8.70
C GLY A 831 91.06 -32.89 9.99
N TYR A 832 90.67 -32.11 11.02
CA TYR A 832 90.09 -32.64 12.25
C TYR A 832 88.75 -33.32 12.02
N PHE A 833 87.88 -32.72 11.18
CA PHE A 833 86.59 -33.29 10.81
C PHE A 833 86.72 -34.61 10.07
N GLU A 834 87.65 -34.72 9.11
CA GLU A 834 87.87 -35.95 8.36
C GLU A 834 88.40 -37.06 9.27
N LYS A 835 89.33 -36.72 10.17
CA LYS A 835 89.90 -37.67 11.15
C LYS A 835 88.85 -38.17 12.15
N ASN A 836 87.90 -37.33 12.56
CA ASN A 836 86.88 -37.65 13.56
C ASN A 836 85.47 -37.77 12.98
N ARG A 837 85.37 -38.10 11.69
CA ARG A 837 84.12 -38.05 10.91
C ARG A 837 82.96 -38.79 11.59
N ALA A 838 83.21 -39.99 12.12
CA ALA A 838 82.18 -40.77 12.81
C ALA A 838 81.69 -40.09 14.11
N GLY A 839 82.61 -39.60 14.95
CA GLY A 839 82.27 -38.91 16.20
C GLY A 839 81.57 -37.57 15.96
N VAL A 840 82.00 -36.85 14.92
CA VAL A 840 81.37 -35.61 14.47
C VAL A 840 79.97 -35.87 13.94
N GLN A 841 79.76 -36.88 13.11
CA GLN A 841 78.44 -37.22 12.59
C GLN A 841 77.49 -37.61 13.72
N ALA A 842 77.96 -38.34 14.72
CA ALA A 842 77.19 -38.64 15.93
C ALA A 842 76.85 -37.37 16.72
N TYR A 843 77.79 -36.43 16.84
CA TYR A 843 77.54 -35.13 17.49
C TYR A 843 76.52 -34.29 16.70
N ILE A 844 76.63 -34.23 15.37
CA ILE A 844 75.67 -33.55 14.49
C ILE A 844 74.29 -34.21 14.60
N GLN A 845 74.20 -35.54 14.68
CA GLN A 845 72.93 -36.25 14.90
C GLN A 845 72.32 -35.92 16.27
N ARG A 846 73.14 -35.81 17.33
CA ARG A 846 72.68 -35.34 18.66
C ARG A 846 72.21 -33.89 18.64
N VAL A 847 72.92 -33.00 17.95
CA VAL A 847 72.48 -31.60 17.77
C VAL A 847 71.20 -31.56 16.93
N LYS A 848 71.06 -32.46 15.95
CA LYS A 848 69.83 -32.67 15.16
C LYS A 848 68.68 -33.32 15.94
N SER A 849 68.90 -33.77 17.17
CA SER A 849 67.85 -34.26 18.07
C SER A 849 67.53 -33.28 19.19
N TRP A 850 68.24 -32.15 19.30
CA TRP A 850 67.88 -31.06 20.21
C TRP A 850 66.56 -30.44 19.77
N ASP A 851 65.65 -30.20 20.72
CA ASP A 851 64.27 -29.77 20.47
C ASP A 851 64.20 -28.81 19.27
N SER A 852 63.54 -29.29 18.21
CA SER A 852 63.05 -28.45 17.11
C SER A 852 62.23 -27.34 17.72
#